data_AF-A0A933M3G5-F1
#
_entry.id   AF-A0A933M3G5-F1
#
_cell.length_a   1.000
_cell.length_b   1.000
_cell.length_c   1.000
_cell.angle_alpha   90.00
_cell.angle_beta   90.00
_cell.angle_gamma   90.00
#
_symmetry.space_group_name_H-M   'P 1'
#
loop_
_entity.id
_entity.type
_entity.pdbx_description
1 polymer ?
#
loop_
_entity_poly.entity_id
_entity_poly.type
_entity_poly.pdbx_seq_one_letter_code
_entity_poly.pdbx_strand_id
1 'polypeptide(L)'
;MPKNVFCADYMRSYALIHAFPSDFADFKKENLDEVEFPKGLFSVRQSSQSVSTGTAALRPEQRASGSSSAGGSVPLPQVSEAMPTTGTLTSPEIKAIFPFDRIILSANAVLAGEDSMTLEIQIKNSKEQWSRWFNAGIFRGNGQSESQKEQEDGSGKMEVDVLKLNGTSEYFRYKITFKSGGADSPAVLKLAAITYANSLRTYYEKAALEKSKNFRPVKLDVPKISQAIQQVNYKGDICSPVSLAMVLSYYGIYENPIDVAAKVYDKPENIYGNWVFNTAYAGTMSLYSFVAAINTLQEAEKLLMKGIPLIASITFGPDELKNSPMNNTKGHLLVIKGFDKKGNVITNDPAAPEEKTVERVYDRAEFARAWLKNKFGVSYIINPRFFDEVTVKSSYADIYSENGVPKLIETQALMNEKLRLLETHGDRARVEALEQTTMAGTAALRPEQRASGSSSAGGSVPLPKVSEAMPTTGKNSKKLVPYAGWIQLKNLAVDMAGGFDPFGSAQGYCVVKDKIAEIEPDNNGNKKITVSAGTKFRILEKTGAKLKIMIPGGKSGFINEKHVNYLNKPLPSAEILRKKIIEATRQFLGDKYYWGGRSGFGIDCSGLVNIVYRINGIELSRNADDQFSAAKSISRENLKPGDLIFSTGETNHASKGVHPVRNPPCPKGTAAAASGRLISNGVNHVMLYAGNGRLIEATQDAGSVREISFMEKFGIDFAKAKNGMTINGRKIYFRTVFK
;
A
#
# COMPACT_ATOMS: atom_id res chain seq x y z
N MET A 1 27.68 10.45 23.68
CA MET A 1 26.57 9.51 23.37
C MET A 1 26.16 9.73 21.92
N PRO A 2 26.43 8.83 20.95
CA PRO A 2 25.86 8.99 19.62
C PRO A 2 24.45 8.38 19.64
N LYS A 3 23.39 9.22 19.61
CA LYS A 3 22.70 9.70 18.40
C LYS A 3 22.19 8.52 17.56
N ASN A 4 20.91 8.21 17.74
CA ASN A 4 20.15 7.28 16.89
C ASN A 4 20.02 7.89 15.50
N VAL A 5 20.88 7.43 14.61
CA VAL A 5 21.03 7.88 13.24
C VAL A 5 20.34 6.83 12.36
N PHE A 6 19.19 7.15 11.75
CA PHE A 6 18.84 6.56 10.46
C PHE A 6 19.74 7.25 9.44
N CYS A 7 20.95 6.74 9.27
CA CYS A 7 21.76 7.11 8.13
C CYS A 7 21.53 6.06 7.05
N ALA A 8 21.41 6.53 5.82
CA ALA A 8 21.63 5.71 4.63
C ALA A 8 22.96 4.90 4.74
N ASP A 9 23.91 5.33 5.58
CA ASP A 9 25.19 4.67 5.90
C ASP A 9 25.06 3.23 6.43
N TYR A 10 23.93 2.84 7.02
CA TYR A 10 23.75 1.48 7.59
C TYR A 10 23.04 0.50 6.65
N MET A 11 22.34 0.99 5.63
CA MET A 11 21.63 0.13 4.67
C MET A 11 22.64 -0.51 3.71
N ARG A 12 22.66 -1.84 3.67
CA ARG A 12 23.47 -2.58 2.70
C ARG A 12 22.65 -2.99 1.49
N SER A 13 21.33 -3.00 1.60
CA SER A 13 20.43 -3.47 0.55
C SER A 13 19.07 -2.75 0.54
N TYR A 14 18.42 -2.71 -0.62
CA TYR A 14 17.12 -2.08 -0.82
C TYR A 14 16.30 -2.84 -1.86
N ALA A 15 14.97 -2.87 -1.67
CA ALA A 15 14.02 -3.42 -2.63
C ALA A 15 13.07 -2.31 -3.12
N LEU A 16 13.06 -2.07 -4.42
CA LEU A 16 12.09 -1.21 -5.11
C LEU A 16 11.03 -2.10 -5.78
N ILE A 17 9.76 -1.88 -5.46
CA ILE A 17 8.67 -2.74 -5.91
C ILE A 17 7.76 -1.92 -6.83
N HIS A 18 7.50 -2.43 -8.03
CA HIS A 18 6.55 -1.89 -8.99
C HIS A 18 5.36 -2.84 -9.17
N ALA A 19 4.21 -2.49 -8.58
CA ALA A 19 2.94 -3.16 -8.77
C ALA A 19 2.22 -2.68 -10.03
N PHE A 20 1.61 -3.63 -10.72
CA PHE A 20 0.74 -3.40 -11.85
C PHE A 20 -0.61 -3.99 -11.45
N PRO A 21 -1.60 -3.17 -11.07
CA PRO A 21 -2.84 -3.70 -10.56
C PRO A 21 -3.57 -4.44 -11.70
N SER A 22 -3.61 -5.76 -11.61
CA SER A 22 -4.22 -6.66 -12.59
C SER A 22 -5.74 -6.52 -12.66
N ASP A 23 -6.38 -5.90 -11.67
CA ASP A 23 -7.83 -5.67 -11.64
C ASP A 23 -8.28 -4.51 -12.54
N PHE A 24 -7.35 -3.90 -13.29
CA PHE A 24 -7.64 -2.91 -14.34
C PHE A 24 -7.65 -3.55 -15.74
N ALA A 25 -7.59 -4.88 -15.85
CA ALA A 25 -7.50 -5.61 -17.12
C ALA A 25 -8.79 -5.61 -17.97
N ASP A 26 -9.79 -4.79 -17.65
CA ASP A 26 -10.90 -4.44 -18.56
C ASP A 26 -10.57 -3.24 -19.48
N PHE A 27 -9.28 -2.88 -19.62
CA PHE A 27 -8.85 -1.92 -20.63
C PHE A 27 -8.92 -2.54 -22.03
N LYS A 28 -10.11 -2.50 -22.63
CA LYS A 28 -10.31 -2.67 -24.06
C LYS A 28 -9.43 -1.69 -24.85
N LYS A 29 -9.04 -2.19 -26.02
CA LYS A 29 -8.07 -1.75 -27.05
C LYS A 29 -8.03 -0.28 -27.49
N GLU A 30 -8.80 0.63 -26.90
CA GLU A 30 -8.97 2.00 -27.40
C GLU A 30 -8.47 3.13 -26.47
N ASN A 31 -7.97 2.82 -25.26
CA ASN A 31 -7.53 3.85 -24.31
C ASN A 31 -6.07 3.70 -23.85
N LEU A 32 -5.15 3.39 -24.77
CA LEU A 32 -3.71 3.49 -24.49
C LEU A 32 -3.19 4.93 -24.43
N ASP A 33 -4.03 5.94 -24.66
CA ASP A 33 -3.61 7.35 -24.68
C ASP A 33 -3.95 8.18 -23.42
N GLU A 34 -4.75 7.72 -22.45
CA GLU A 34 -5.11 8.58 -21.29
C GLU A 34 -5.21 7.86 -19.93
N VAL A 35 -4.29 6.92 -19.64
CA VAL A 35 -3.85 6.75 -18.26
C VAL A 35 -2.57 7.56 -18.11
N GLU A 36 -2.64 8.72 -17.45
CA GLU A 36 -1.44 9.49 -17.06
C GLU A 36 -0.62 8.71 -16.02
N PHE A 37 0.08 7.68 -16.49
CA PHE A 37 1.37 7.30 -15.95
C PHE A 37 2.31 8.51 -16.13
N PRO A 38 3.25 8.79 -15.21
CA PRO A 38 4.16 9.92 -15.36
C PRO A 38 4.82 9.83 -16.74
N LYS A 39 4.65 10.87 -17.57
CA LYS A 39 5.29 10.93 -18.89
C LYS A 39 6.77 10.57 -18.73
N GLY A 40 7.18 9.47 -19.37
CA GLY A 40 8.54 8.96 -19.34
C GLY A 40 8.78 7.63 -18.61
N LEU A 41 7.78 6.96 -18.03
CA LEU A 41 8.02 5.71 -17.27
C LEU A 41 8.12 4.43 -18.11
N PHE A 42 7.46 4.30 -19.25
CA PHE A 42 7.62 3.09 -20.08
C PHE A 42 7.45 3.41 -21.57
N SER A 43 8.26 2.78 -22.42
CA SER A 43 7.98 2.70 -23.86
C SER A 43 7.51 1.28 -24.19
N VAL A 44 6.37 1.17 -24.88
CA VAL A 44 5.84 -0.07 -25.42
C VAL A 44 6.19 -0.06 -26.92
N ARG A 45 6.95 -1.03 -27.40
CA ARG A 45 7.18 -1.25 -28.83
C ARG A 45 6.62 -2.61 -29.22
N GLN A 46 5.74 -2.64 -30.21
CA GLN A 46 5.38 -3.87 -30.93
C GLN A 46 6.32 -4.03 -32.12
N SER A 47 6.82 -5.24 -32.35
CA SER A 47 7.58 -5.57 -33.56
C SER A 47 6.84 -6.64 -34.36
N SER A 48 6.25 -6.27 -35.49
CA SER A 48 5.90 -7.22 -36.55
C SER A 48 7.15 -7.46 -37.39
N GLN A 49 7.71 -8.67 -37.41
CA GLN A 49 8.74 -8.98 -38.40
C GLN A 49 8.09 -9.05 -39.79
N SER A 50 8.42 -8.09 -40.66
CA SER A 50 8.08 -8.13 -42.08
C SER A 50 8.95 -9.18 -42.78
N VAL A 51 8.34 -10.25 -43.29
CA VAL A 51 9.00 -11.17 -44.23
C VAL A 51 9.24 -10.41 -45.54
N SER A 52 10.50 -10.32 -45.96
CA SER A 52 10.87 -9.72 -47.23
C SER A 52 10.49 -10.65 -48.39
N THR A 53 9.45 -10.30 -49.15
CA THR A 53 9.22 -10.88 -50.48
C THR A 53 9.74 -9.91 -51.54
N GLY A 54 10.60 -10.44 -52.41
CA GLY A 54 11.25 -9.71 -53.49
C GLY A 54 10.29 -9.06 -54.49
N THR A 55 10.84 -8.06 -55.15
CA THR A 55 10.32 -7.24 -56.24
C THR A 55 9.58 -8.00 -57.34
N ALA A 56 8.38 -7.52 -57.70
CA ALA A 56 7.94 -7.38 -59.09
C ALA A 56 6.85 -6.30 -59.18
N ALA A 57 7.03 -5.38 -60.12
CA ALA A 57 6.16 -4.25 -60.40
C ALA A 57 4.83 -4.68 -61.03
N LEU A 58 3.77 -3.87 -60.86
CA LEU A 58 3.05 -3.20 -61.95
C LEU A 58 2.00 -2.21 -61.40
N ARG A 59 1.80 -1.13 -62.16
CA ARG A 59 1.05 0.09 -61.86
C ARG A 59 -0.46 -0.03 -62.23
N PRO A 60 -1.29 0.96 -61.85
CA PRO A 60 -2.72 0.82 -61.57
C PRO A 60 -3.61 1.39 -62.69
N GLU A 61 -4.85 0.90 -62.85
CA GLU A 61 -5.94 1.71 -63.43
C GLU A 61 -7.32 1.34 -62.86
N GLN A 62 -8.08 2.39 -62.54
CA GLN A 62 -9.51 2.36 -62.22
C GLN A 62 -10.34 2.37 -63.52
N ARG A 63 -11.51 1.70 -63.54
CA ARG A 63 -12.75 2.28 -64.11
C ARG A 63 -14.02 1.42 -63.88
N ALA A 64 -15.00 2.09 -63.26
CA ALA A 64 -16.41 2.24 -63.62
C ALA A 64 -17.43 1.07 -63.63
N SER A 65 -18.60 1.44 -63.08
CA SER A 65 -19.99 1.07 -63.44
C SER A 65 -20.68 -0.10 -62.73
N GLY A 66 -21.96 0.08 -62.38
CA GLY A 66 -22.93 -1.01 -62.29
C GLY A 66 -23.80 -1.07 -61.03
N SER A 67 -25.12 -1.05 -61.25
CA SER A 67 -26.26 -1.05 -60.32
C SER A 67 -26.54 -2.36 -59.56
N SER A 68 -27.26 -2.18 -58.43
CA SER A 68 -28.41 -2.96 -57.92
C SER A 68 -28.30 -4.45 -57.50
N SER A 69 -28.80 -4.67 -56.28
CA SER A 69 -29.63 -5.79 -55.74
C SER A 69 -29.04 -7.20 -55.57
N ALA A 70 -28.71 -7.47 -54.30
CA ALA A 70 -29.10 -8.62 -53.46
C ALA A 70 -29.20 -10.04 -54.04
N GLY A 71 -28.37 -10.94 -53.49
CA GLY A 71 -28.64 -12.37 -53.35
C GLY A 71 -27.44 -13.26 -53.67
N GLY A 72 -26.76 -13.80 -52.66
CA GLY A 72 -25.79 -14.90 -52.84
C GLY A 72 -24.55 -14.77 -51.96
N SER A 73 -24.43 -15.70 -51.01
CA SER A 73 -23.26 -15.92 -50.15
C SER A 73 -21.97 -16.13 -50.97
N VAL A 74 -20.93 -15.33 -50.68
CA VAL A 74 -19.53 -15.58 -51.05
C VAL A 74 -18.72 -15.56 -49.74
N PRO A 75 -17.78 -16.49 -49.52
CA PRO A 75 -17.12 -16.66 -48.23
C PRO A 75 -16.36 -15.39 -47.86
N LEU A 76 -16.52 -14.93 -46.62
CA LEU A 76 -15.57 -13.96 -46.06
C LEU A 76 -14.17 -14.57 -46.18
N PRO A 77 -13.16 -13.81 -46.65
CA PRO A 77 -11.79 -14.25 -46.57
C PRO A 77 -11.50 -14.58 -45.10
N GLN A 78 -10.93 -15.77 -44.85
CA GLN A 78 -10.26 -15.99 -43.57
C GLN A 78 -9.11 -14.98 -43.48
N VAL A 79 -9.40 -13.84 -42.85
CA VAL A 79 -8.36 -12.93 -42.38
C VAL A 79 -7.86 -13.53 -41.07
N SER A 80 -6.95 -14.50 -41.17
CA SER A 80 -6.11 -14.91 -40.05
C SER A 80 -5.05 -13.82 -39.83
N GLU A 81 -5.48 -12.68 -39.28
CA GLU A 81 -4.54 -11.73 -38.69
C GLU A 81 -4.02 -12.34 -37.39
N ALA A 82 -2.86 -13.00 -37.47
CA ALA A 82 -2.16 -13.50 -36.29
C ALA A 82 -1.89 -12.33 -35.34
N MET A 83 -2.53 -12.37 -34.16
CA MET A 83 -2.33 -11.37 -33.11
C MET A 83 -0.85 -11.35 -32.67
N PRO A 84 -0.28 -10.18 -32.31
CA PRO A 84 1.14 -10.07 -31.98
C PRO A 84 1.50 -10.98 -30.78
N THR A 85 2.47 -11.87 -31.01
CA THR A 85 2.92 -12.93 -30.08
C THR A 85 3.95 -12.44 -29.05
N THR A 86 4.30 -11.15 -29.01
CA THR A 86 5.31 -10.62 -28.07
C THR A 86 5.04 -9.15 -27.71
N GLY A 87 5.23 -8.78 -26.45
CA GLY A 87 5.13 -7.41 -25.94
C GLY A 87 6.21 -7.09 -24.92
N THR A 88 6.77 -5.88 -24.94
CA THR A 88 7.89 -5.49 -24.07
C THR A 88 7.56 -4.25 -23.26
N LEU A 89 7.86 -4.30 -21.96
CA LEU A 89 7.82 -3.21 -21.01
C LEU A 89 9.25 -2.81 -20.62
N THR A 90 9.66 -1.57 -20.88
CA THR A 90 10.99 -1.05 -20.46
C THR A 90 10.83 0.08 -19.47
N SER A 91 11.40 -0.05 -18.27
CA SER A 91 11.36 0.98 -17.22
C SER A 91 12.03 2.29 -17.63
N PRO A 92 11.78 3.41 -16.93
CA PRO A 92 12.62 4.59 -17.13
C PRO A 92 14.03 4.29 -16.64
N GLU A 93 14.93 5.24 -16.83
CA GLU A 93 16.11 5.32 -16.00
C GLU A 93 15.73 5.56 -14.53
N ILE A 94 16.25 4.73 -13.64
CA ILE A 94 15.97 4.80 -12.20
C ILE A 94 17.29 5.03 -11.47
N LYS A 95 17.32 6.09 -10.65
CA LYS A 95 18.42 6.36 -9.73
C LYS A 95 18.23 5.54 -8.45
N ALA A 96 19.23 4.74 -8.08
CA ALA A 96 19.25 3.99 -6.84
C ALA A 96 19.40 4.93 -5.63
N ILE A 97 18.90 4.52 -4.46
CA ILE A 97 19.00 5.33 -3.23
C ILE A 97 20.44 5.38 -2.69
N PHE A 98 21.30 4.44 -3.13
CA PHE A 98 22.73 4.42 -2.89
C PHE A 98 23.45 3.64 -4.02
N PRO A 99 24.76 3.85 -4.23
CA PRO A 99 25.54 3.07 -5.18
C PRO A 99 25.52 1.58 -4.83
N PHE A 100 25.29 0.69 -5.79
CA PHE A 100 25.19 -0.76 -5.60
C PHE A 100 26.17 -1.53 -6.49
N ASP A 101 26.58 -2.72 -6.06
CA ASP A 101 27.42 -3.65 -6.83
C ASP A 101 26.70 -4.97 -7.16
N ARG A 102 25.48 -5.15 -6.67
CA ARG A 102 24.65 -6.34 -6.90
C ARG A 102 23.21 -5.92 -7.14
N ILE A 103 22.55 -6.53 -8.12
CA ILE A 103 21.15 -6.25 -8.44
C ILE A 103 20.43 -7.52 -8.93
N ILE A 104 19.17 -7.68 -8.51
CA ILE A 104 18.28 -8.81 -8.78
C ILE A 104 16.96 -8.23 -9.29
N LEU A 105 16.43 -8.80 -10.36
CA LEU A 105 15.11 -8.48 -10.90
C LEU A 105 14.20 -9.69 -10.72
N SER A 106 13.13 -9.51 -9.95
CA SER A 106 12.03 -10.48 -9.83
C SER A 106 10.76 -9.89 -10.40
N ALA A 107 9.86 -10.73 -10.91
CA ALA A 107 8.58 -10.27 -11.45
C ALA A 107 7.52 -11.35 -11.31
N ASN A 108 6.26 -10.94 -11.27
CA ASN A 108 5.10 -11.81 -11.27
C ASN A 108 4.21 -11.48 -12.46
N ALA A 109 3.71 -12.51 -13.11
CA ALA A 109 2.73 -12.39 -14.17
C ALA A 109 1.76 -13.56 -14.14
N VAL A 110 0.55 -13.32 -14.61
CA VAL A 110 -0.36 -14.40 -15.03
C VAL A 110 0.10 -14.83 -16.41
N LEU A 111 0.48 -16.10 -16.54
CA LEU A 111 0.95 -16.73 -17.77
C LEU A 111 0.08 -17.95 -18.06
N ALA A 112 -0.41 -18.10 -19.29
CA ALA A 112 -1.23 -19.24 -19.70
C ALA A 112 -0.46 -20.12 -20.70
N GLY A 113 -0.62 -21.45 -20.61
CA GLY A 113 -0.03 -22.39 -21.56
C GLY A 113 1.49 -22.21 -21.75
N GLU A 114 1.88 -21.86 -22.97
CA GLU A 114 3.28 -21.67 -23.39
C GLU A 114 3.78 -20.22 -23.26
N ASP A 115 3.02 -19.35 -22.59
CA ASP A 115 3.43 -17.98 -22.33
C ASP A 115 4.74 -17.92 -21.52
N SER A 116 5.59 -16.96 -21.86
CA SER A 116 6.84 -16.71 -21.15
C SER A 116 7.06 -15.24 -20.84
N MET A 117 7.87 -14.99 -19.81
CA MET A 117 8.32 -13.66 -19.41
C MET A 117 9.84 -13.66 -19.29
N THR A 118 10.51 -12.89 -20.15
CA THR A 118 11.95 -12.67 -20.11
C THR A 118 12.27 -11.42 -19.31
N LEU A 119 13.23 -11.53 -18.38
CA LEU A 119 13.65 -10.45 -17.49
C LEU A 119 15.04 -9.97 -17.87
N GLU A 120 15.21 -8.66 -18.06
CA GLU A 120 16.49 -8.07 -18.45
C GLU A 120 16.82 -6.83 -17.63
N ILE A 121 18.09 -6.67 -17.24
CA ILE A 121 18.61 -5.56 -16.45
C ILE A 121 19.70 -4.83 -17.25
N GLN A 122 19.75 -3.51 -17.13
CA GLN A 122 20.84 -2.70 -17.63
C GLN A 122 21.26 -1.68 -16.57
N ILE A 123 22.55 -1.39 -16.48
CA ILE A 123 23.10 -0.44 -15.52
C ILE A 123 23.97 0.60 -16.22
N LYS A 124 24.15 1.77 -15.60
CA LYS A 124 25.16 2.74 -16.07
C LYS A 124 26.49 2.51 -15.36
N ASN A 125 27.57 2.55 -16.12
CA ASN A 125 28.91 2.59 -15.55
C ASN A 125 29.25 4.02 -15.06
N SER A 126 30.45 4.19 -14.48
CA SER A 126 30.95 5.49 -13.98
C SER A 126 31.14 6.57 -15.05
N LYS A 127 31.08 6.21 -16.35
CA LYS A 127 31.14 7.12 -17.50
C LYS A 127 29.75 7.43 -18.09
N GLU A 128 28.69 7.15 -17.33
CA GLU A 128 27.28 7.28 -17.73
C GLU A 128 26.85 6.45 -18.96
N GLN A 129 27.65 5.46 -19.35
CA GLN A 129 27.33 4.58 -20.47
C GLN A 129 26.54 3.37 -19.97
N TRP A 130 25.47 3.04 -20.70
CA TRP A 130 24.69 1.84 -20.45
C TRP A 130 25.49 0.57 -20.79
N SER A 131 25.43 -0.43 -19.91
CA SER A 131 25.93 -1.79 -20.16
C SER A 131 25.16 -2.47 -21.30
N ARG A 132 25.51 -3.70 -21.67
CA ARG A 132 24.55 -4.57 -22.40
C ARG A 132 23.30 -4.83 -21.53
N TRP A 133 22.22 -5.29 -22.15
CA TRP A 133 21.13 -5.92 -21.42
C TRP A 133 21.62 -7.29 -20.92
N PHE A 134 21.57 -7.51 -19.62
CA PHE A 134 21.82 -8.81 -19.01
C PHE A 134 20.48 -9.52 -18.80
N ASN A 135 20.36 -10.75 -19.28
CA ASN A 135 19.16 -11.56 -19.15
C ASN A 135 19.18 -12.26 -17.77
N ALA A 136 18.24 -11.94 -16.91
CA ALA A 136 18.06 -12.49 -15.57
C ALA A 136 17.22 -13.78 -15.55
N GLY A 137 16.84 -14.29 -16.72
CA GLY A 137 16.12 -15.54 -16.92
C GLY A 137 14.84 -15.37 -17.74
N ILE A 138 14.41 -16.49 -18.31
CA ILE A 138 13.11 -16.63 -18.98
C ILE A 138 12.24 -17.52 -18.10
N PHE A 139 11.18 -16.94 -17.55
CA PHE A 139 10.23 -17.66 -16.74
C PHE A 139 9.08 -18.20 -17.59
N ARG A 140 8.69 -19.46 -17.35
CA ARG A 140 7.55 -20.14 -17.96
C ARG A 140 6.71 -20.82 -16.89
N GLY A 141 5.40 -20.57 -16.88
CA GLY A 141 4.48 -21.15 -15.89
C GLY A 141 4.39 -22.68 -15.96
N ASN A 142 4.76 -23.29 -17.10
CA ASN A 142 4.73 -24.72 -17.31
C ASN A 142 5.94 -25.48 -16.70
N GLY A 143 6.97 -24.79 -16.21
CA GLY A 143 8.14 -25.40 -15.55
C GLY A 143 9.40 -25.50 -16.40
N GLN A 144 9.40 -24.94 -17.61
CA GLN A 144 10.55 -24.93 -18.51
C GLN A 144 11.31 -23.59 -18.45
N SER A 145 11.50 -23.07 -17.24
CA SER A 145 12.23 -21.81 -17.04
C SER A 145 13.74 -22.03 -17.25
N GLU A 146 14.42 -21.02 -17.78
CA GLU A 146 15.85 -21.14 -18.12
C GLU A 146 16.61 -19.84 -17.83
N SER A 147 17.69 -19.93 -17.06
CA SER A 147 18.67 -18.85 -16.95
C SER A 147 19.58 -18.83 -18.18
N GLN A 148 20.39 -17.78 -18.30
CA GLN A 148 21.28 -17.57 -19.42
C GLN A 148 22.73 -17.54 -18.92
N LYS A 149 23.54 -18.50 -19.37
CA LYS A 149 24.96 -18.63 -19.01
C LYS A 149 25.83 -17.64 -19.78
N GLU A 150 27.08 -17.50 -19.31
CA GLU A 150 28.16 -16.81 -20.04
C GLU A 150 27.86 -15.34 -20.39
N GLN A 151 27.29 -14.63 -19.42
CA GLN A 151 26.96 -13.22 -19.57
C GLN A 151 27.89 -12.34 -18.74
N GLU A 152 28.96 -11.86 -19.38
CA GLU A 152 29.97 -10.99 -18.75
C GLU A 152 30.41 -9.90 -19.72
N ASP A 153 30.61 -8.68 -19.22
CA ASP A 153 31.24 -7.58 -19.93
C ASP A 153 32.03 -6.67 -18.96
N GLY A 154 32.57 -5.55 -19.45
CA GLY A 154 33.35 -4.63 -18.62
C GLY A 154 32.59 -4.03 -17.42
N SER A 155 31.26 -4.08 -17.42
CA SER A 155 30.41 -3.57 -16.33
C SER A 155 30.17 -4.60 -15.22
N GLY A 156 30.16 -5.89 -15.55
CA GLY A 156 29.92 -6.96 -14.59
C GLY A 156 29.55 -8.30 -15.23
N LYS A 157 29.09 -9.21 -14.38
CA LYS A 157 28.71 -10.58 -14.71
C LYS A 157 27.33 -10.92 -14.15
N MET A 158 26.47 -11.47 -14.99
CA MET A 158 25.26 -12.13 -14.53
C MET A 158 25.66 -13.51 -14.01
N GLU A 159 25.62 -13.67 -12.68
CA GLU A 159 25.52 -14.99 -12.05
C GLU A 159 24.07 -15.52 -12.28
N VAL A 160 23.71 -16.68 -11.75
CA VAL A 160 22.41 -17.35 -12.04
C VAL A 160 21.21 -16.39 -12.15
N ASP A 161 21.00 -15.58 -11.11
CA ASP A 161 19.89 -14.63 -10.98
C ASP A 161 20.31 -13.27 -10.37
N VAL A 162 21.62 -13.04 -10.24
CA VAL A 162 22.22 -11.82 -9.68
C VAL A 162 23.19 -11.20 -10.67
N LEU A 163 22.96 -9.95 -11.06
CA LEU A 163 23.96 -9.17 -11.77
C LEU A 163 24.96 -8.58 -10.76
N LYS A 164 26.19 -9.09 -10.77
CA LYS A 164 27.31 -8.63 -9.95
C LYS A 164 28.22 -7.72 -10.77
N LEU A 165 28.46 -6.52 -10.27
CA LEU A 165 29.21 -5.48 -10.96
C LEU A 165 30.70 -5.53 -10.60
N ASN A 166 31.55 -5.09 -11.53
CA ASN A 166 33.00 -4.94 -11.30
C ASN A 166 33.34 -3.72 -10.41
N GLY A 167 32.40 -2.79 -10.27
CA GLY A 167 32.46 -1.63 -9.39
C GLY A 167 31.08 -1.33 -8.82
N THR A 168 30.70 -0.06 -8.72
CA THR A 168 29.34 0.32 -8.31
C THR A 168 28.61 1.09 -9.41
N SER A 169 27.29 0.98 -9.43
CA SER A 169 26.41 1.83 -10.24
C SER A 169 25.41 2.59 -9.36
N GLU A 170 24.96 3.74 -9.82
CA GLU A 170 23.87 4.51 -9.20
C GLU A 170 22.59 4.49 -10.04
N TYR A 171 22.63 3.94 -11.25
CA TYR A 171 21.49 3.97 -12.16
C TYR A 171 21.28 2.62 -12.82
N PHE A 172 20.01 2.22 -12.88
CA PHE A 172 19.59 1.02 -13.57
C PHE A 172 18.31 1.28 -14.36
N ARG A 173 18.02 0.35 -15.27
CA ARG A 173 16.69 0.16 -15.83
C ARG A 173 16.48 -1.32 -16.08
N TYR A 174 15.23 -1.72 -16.20
CA TYR A 174 14.88 -3.09 -16.47
C TYR A 174 13.91 -3.17 -17.65
N LYS A 175 13.85 -4.36 -18.24
CA LYS A 175 12.98 -4.67 -19.37
C LYS A 175 12.36 -6.03 -19.15
N ILE A 176 11.06 -6.13 -19.39
CA ILE A 176 10.28 -7.35 -19.26
C ILE A 176 9.63 -7.61 -20.61
N THR A 177 9.93 -8.75 -21.22
CA THR A 177 9.38 -9.14 -22.51
C THR A 177 8.47 -10.35 -22.33
N PHE A 178 7.19 -10.18 -22.64
CA PHE A 178 6.22 -11.26 -22.69
C PHE A 178 6.19 -11.86 -24.08
N LYS A 179 6.18 -13.18 -24.15
CA LYS A 179 5.90 -13.92 -25.40
C LYS A 179 4.67 -14.77 -25.16
N SER A 180 3.66 -14.63 -26.01
CA SER A 180 2.44 -15.42 -25.92
C SER A 180 2.53 -16.70 -26.76
N GLY A 181 2.06 -17.80 -26.18
CA GLY A 181 1.98 -19.11 -26.81
C GLY A 181 0.70 -19.39 -27.61
N GLY A 182 -0.31 -18.51 -27.55
CA GLY A 182 -1.61 -18.71 -28.20
C GLY A 182 -2.59 -17.54 -27.99
N ALA A 183 -3.70 -17.51 -28.75
CA ALA A 183 -4.55 -16.32 -28.90
C ALA A 183 -5.56 -16.05 -27.75
N ASP A 184 -5.73 -16.97 -26.79
CA ASP A 184 -6.93 -16.99 -25.94
C ASP A 184 -6.77 -16.42 -24.51
N SER A 185 -5.56 -16.01 -24.09
CA SER A 185 -5.37 -15.28 -22.83
C SER A 185 -4.09 -14.45 -22.83
N PRO A 186 -4.16 -13.10 -22.71
CA PRO A 186 -2.96 -12.27 -22.68
C PRO A 186 -2.21 -12.42 -21.34
N ALA A 187 -0.89 -12.51 -21.40
CA ALA A 187 -0.04 -12.43 -20.21
C ALA A 187 -0.26 -11.10 -19.47
N VAL A 188 -0.47 -11.15 -18.15
CA VAL A 188 -0.71 -9.95 -17.32
C VAL A 188 0.40 -9.80 -16.29
N LEU A 189 1.26 -8.79 -16.45
CA LEU A 189 2.23 -8.40 -15.42
C LEU A 189 1.49 -7.92 -14.17
N LYS A 190 1.86 -8.47 -13.01
CA LYS A 190 1.34 -8.09 -11.69
C LYS A 190 2.36 -7.30 -10.86
N LEU A 191 3.63 -7.65 -11.00
CA LEU A 191 4.70 -7.11 -10.17
C LEU A 191 6.02 -7.13 -10.93
N ALA A 192 6.83 -6.09 -10.78
CA ALA A 192 8.27 -6.12 -11.04
C ALA A 192 8.97 -5.56 -9.81
N ALA A 193 9.99 -6.23 -9.28
CA ALA A 193 10.71 -5.79 -8.11
C ALA A 193 12.22 -5.90 -8.34
N ILE A 194 12.91 -4.83 -8.01
CA ILE A 194 14.37 -4.72 -8.09
C ILE A 194 14.93 -4.72 -6.68
N THR A 195 15.83 -5.66 -6.39
CA THR A 195 16.57 -5.71 -5.13
C THR A 195 18.05 -5.51 -5.41
N TYR A 196 18.66 -4.52 -4.79
CA TYR A 196 20.09 -4.25 -4.94
C TYR A 196 20.81 -4.14 -3.60
N ALA A 197 22.10 -4.44 -3.62
CA ALA A 197 22.97 -4.38 -2.47
C ALA A 197 24.32 -3.74 -2.80
N ASN A 198 24.98 -3.21 -1.78
CA ASN A 198 26.35 -2.74 -1.83
C ASN A 198 27.21 -3.55 -0.86
N SER A 199 28.03 -4.45 -1.40
CA SER A 199 28.90 -5.32 -0.63
C SER A 199 30.08 -4.61 0.01
N LEU A 200 30.45 -3.42 -0.49
CA LEU A 200 31.50 -2.56 0.06
C LEU A 200 31.05 -1.83 1.33
N ARG A 201 29.74 -1.80 1.62
CA ARG A 201 29.22 -1.20 2.86
C ARG A 201 29.43 -2.14 4.05
N THR A 202 29.93 -1.57 5.14
CA THR A 202 30.18 -2.27 6.41
C THR A 202 28.92 -2.91 6.97
N TYR A 203 29.05 -4.13 7.49
CA TYR A 203 28.00 -4.78 8.29
C TYR A 203 28.03 -4.27 9.72
N TYR A 204 26.91 -3.72 10.18
CA TYR A 204 26.76 -3.16 11.52
C TYR A 204 25.99 -4.11 12.43
N GLU A 205 26.73 -5.00 13.08
CA GLU A 205 26.14 -6.08 13.88
C GLU A 205 25.20 -5.58 14.98
N LYS A 206 25.59 -4.51 15.70
CA LYS A 206 24.73 -3.94 16.76
C LYS A 206 23.34 -3.55 16.26
N ALA A 207 23.25 -2.92 15.08
CA ALA A 207 21.98 -2.50 14.48
C ALA A 207 21.20 -3.72 13.96
N ALA A 208 21.88 -4.68 13.34
CA ALA A 208 21.28 -5.90 12.82
C ALA A 208 20.60 -6.76 13.92
N LEU A 209 21.19 -6.78 15.12
CA LEU A 209 20.73 -7.55 16.27
C LEU A 209 19.75 -6.82 17.19
N GLU A 210 19.59 -5.50 17.04
CA GLU A 210 18.76 -4.73 17.94
C GLU A 210 17.31 -5.26 17.92
N LYS A 211 16.61 -5.24 19.05
CA LYS A 211 15.20 -5.67 19.14
C LYS A 211 14.28 -4.47 19.03
N SER A 212 13.08 -4.68 18.50
CA SER A 212 12.03 -3.66 18.54
C SER A 212 11.76 -3.21 19.98
N LYS A 213 11.54 -1.90 20.21
CA LYS A 213 11.23 -1.36 21.56
C LYS A 213 10.07 -2.06 22.25
N ASN A 214 9.07 -2.49 21.47
CA ASN A 214 7.91 -3.25 21.93
C ASN A 214 7.97 -4.70 21.42
N PHE A 215 9.15 -5.33 21.50
CA PHE A 215 9.36 -6.71 21.07
C PHE A 215 8.31 -7.64 21.71
N ARG A 216 7.70 -8.48 20.89
CA ARG A 216 6.78 -9.53 21.31
C ARG A 216 7.19 -10.83 20.64
N PRO A 217 7.19 -11.96 21.37
CA PRO A 217 7.40 -13.26 20.74
C PRO A 217 6.28 -13.49 19.71
N VAL A 218 6.65 -14.04 18.56
CA VAL A 218 5.74 -14.32 17.46
C VAL A 218 6.10 -15.69 16.91
N LYS A 219 5.10 -16.52 16.60
CA LYS A 219 5.27 -17.81 15.97
C LYS A 219 4.09 -18.05 15.05
N LEU A 220 4.33 -17.99 13.75
CA LEU A 220 3.35 -18.31 12.72
C LEU A 220 3.23 -19.82 12.58
N ASP A 221 2.03 -20.32 12.26
CA ASP A 221 1.79 -21.75 12.11
C ASP A 221 2.11 -22.24 10.70
N VAL A 222 3.39 -22.08 10.30
CA VAL A 222 3.86 -22.55 9.00
C VAL A 222 4.05 -24.08 9.03
N PRO A 223 3.44 -24.83 8.08
CA PRO A 223 3.59 -26.28 7.94
C PRO A 223 5.07 -26.72 7.88
N LYS A 224 5.36 -27.88 8.47
CA LYS A 224 6.71 -28.41 8.61
C LYS A 224 6.93 -29.49 7.56
N ILE A 225 7.77 -29.20 6.56
CA ILE A 225 8.07 -30.15 5.48
C ILE A 225 9.59 -30.37 5.44
N SER A 226 10.03 -31.63 5.40
CA SER A 226 11.46 -31.98 5.26
C SER A 226 11.76 -32.32 3.81
N GLN A 227 12.79 -31.70 3.23
CA GLN A 227 13.25 -32.08 1.89
C GLN A 227 13.77 -33.52 1.85
N ALA A 228 14.41 -33.98 2.94
CA ALA A 228 14.98 -35.32 3.02
C ALA A 228 13.90 -36.42 2.89
N ILE A 229 12.69 -36.14 3.38
CA ILE A 229 11.53 -37.05 3.23
C ILE A 229 10.94 -36.96 1.82
N GLN A 230 10.90 -35.77 1.22
CA GLN A 230 10.30 -35.58 -0.11
C GLN A 230 11.19 -36.13 -1.24
N GLN A 231 12.51 -36.06 -1.09
CA GLN A 231 13.51 -36.38 -2.11
C GLN A 231 13.63 -37.88 -2.49
N VAL A 232 12.61 -38.71 -2.29
CA VAL A 232 12.68 -40.18 -2.50
C VAL A 232 13.20 -40.56 -3.91
N ASN A 233 13.06 -39.67 -4.92
CA ASN A 233 13.51 -39.89 -6.30
C ASN A 233 14.28 -38.71 -6.97
N TYR A 234 14.75 -37.69 -6.22
CA TYR A 234 15.40 -36.50 -6.81
C TYR A 234 16.87 -36.36 -6.41
N LYS A 235 17.75 -36.07 -7.39
CA LYS A 235 19.13 -35.65 -7.13
C LYS A 235 19.19 -34.13 -6.97
N GLY A 236 19.80 -33.65 -5.89
CA GLY A 236 20.08 -32.22 -5.64
C GLY A 236 19.23 -31.59 -4.53
N ASP A 237 19.69 -30.47 -3.97
CA ASP A 237 19.04 -29.76 -2.86
C ASP A 237 17.77 -29.02 -3.33
N ILE A 238 16.61 -29.43 -2.82
CA ILE A 238 15.30 -28.82 -3.10
C ILE A 238 14.82 -27.90 -1.95
N CYS A 239 15.74 -27.38 -1.14
CA CYS A 239 15.43 -26.54 0.03
C CYS A 239 14.56 -25.34 -0.33
N SER A 240 14.78 -24.75 -1.52
CA SER A 240 14.03 -23.59 -2.00
C SER A 240 12.57 -23.91 -2.34
N PRO A 241 12.25 -24.84 -3.26
CA PRO A 241 10.86 -25.20 -3.55
C PRO A 241 10.14 -25.82 -2.35
N VAL A 242 10.82 -26.55 -1.46
CA VAL A 242 10.22 -27.04 -0.21
C VAL A 242 9.85 -25.90 0.73
N SER A 243 10.73 -24.90 0.90
CA SER A 243 10.43 -23.69 1.69
C SER A 243 9.27 -22.89 1.08
N LEU A 244 9.22 -22.82 -0.25
CA LEU A 244 8.12 -22.20 -0.98
C LEU A 244 6.80 -22.94 -0.71
N ALA A 245 6.77 -24.27 -0.85
CA ALA A 245 5.58 -25.09 -0.58
C ALA A 245 5.06 -24.93 0.87
N MET A 246 5.96 -24.81 1.85
CA MET A 246 5.57 -24.51 3.25
C MET A 246 4.83 -23.17 3.37
N VAL A 247 5.33 -22.12 2.71
CA VAL A 247 4.72 -20.78 2.77
C VAL A 247 3.43 -20.71 1.96
N LEU A 248 3.36 -21.37 0.80
CA LEU A 248 2.10 -21.52 0.03
C LEU A 248 1.04 -22.21 0.88
N SER A 249 1.40 -23.32 1.54
CA SER A 249 0.49 -24.08 2.41
C SER A 249 0.02 -23.26 3.61
N TYR A 250 0.88 -22.40 4.17
CA TYR A 250 0.48 -21.44 5.21
C TYR A 250 -0.61 -20.46 4.74
N TYR A 251 -0.62 -20.10 3.46
CA TYR A 251 -1.69 -19.30 2.86
C TYR A 251 -2.89 -20.12 2.34
N GLY A 252 -2.93 -21.43 2.61
CA GLY A 252 -3.99 -22.34 2.16
C GLY A 252 -3.88 -22.78 0.69
N ILE A 253 -2.73 -22.56 0.06
CA ILE A 253 -2.42 -23.03 -1.30
C ILE A 253 -1.56 -24.29 -1.16
N TYR A 254 -2.18 -25.45 -1.32
CA TYR A 254 -1.52 -26.73 -1.12
C TYR A 254 -0.90 -27.22 -2.43
N GLU A 255 0.43 -27.16 -2.49
CA GLU A 255 1.22 -27.66 -3.62
C GLU A 255 2.15 -28.78 -3.15
N ASN A 256 2.28 -29.83 -3.95
CA ASN A 256 3.26 -30.87 -3.66
C ASN A 256 4.68 -30.29 -3.86
N PRO A 257 5.58 -30.37 -2.86
CA PRO A 257 6.93 -29.83 -2.97
C PRO A 257 7.72 -30.31 -4.20
N ILE A 258 7.44 -31.52 -4.67
CA ILE A 258 8.05 -32.11 -5.86
C ILE A 258 7.55 -31.45 -7.14
N ASP A 259 6.26 -31.15 -7.23
CA ASP A 259 5.68 -30.44 -8.35
C ASP A 259 6.19 -28.99 -8.40
N VAL A 260 6.29 -28.33 -7.24
CA VAL A 260 6.94 -27.03 -7.12
C VAL A 260 8.38 -27.10 -7.63
N ALA A 261 9.17 -28.10 -7.19
CA ALA A 261 10.55 -28.27 -7.62
C ALA A 261 10.66 -28.46 -9.14
N ALA A 262 9.76 -29.25 -9.75
CA ALA A 262 9.71 -29.43 -11.20
C ALA A 262 9.38 -28.12 -11.94
N LYS A 263 8.56 -27.24 -11.35
CA LYS A 263 8.15 -25.96 -11.96
C LYS A 263 9.19 -24.85 -11.86
N VAL A 264 10.09 -24.92 -10.90
CA VAL A 264 11.13 -23.89 -10.67
C VAL A 264 12.54 -24.35 -11.05
N TYR A 265 12.67 -25.55 -11.60
CA TYR A 265 13.95 -26.14 -11.99
C TYR A 265 14.64 -25.32 -13.08
N ASP A 266 15.85 -24.85 -12.79
CA ASP A 266 16.69 -24.11 -13.72
C ASP A 266 17.63 -25.09 -14.44
N LYS A 267 17.19 -25.56 -15.61
CA LYS A 267 17.89 -26.62 -16.36
C LYS A 267 19.33 -26.24 -16.75
N PRO A 268 19.61 -25.03 -17.27
CA PRO A 268 20.99 -24.62 -17.56
C PRO A 268 21.93 -24.73 -16.36
N GLU A 269 21.49 -24.31 -15.17
CA GLU A 269 22.31 -24.32 -13.96
C GLU A 269 22.24 -25.62 -13.17
N ASN A 270 21.27 -26.50 -13.49
CA ASN A 270 21.00 -27.74 -12.76
C ASN A 270 20.74 -27.48 -11.26
N ILE A 271 19.91 -26.47 -10.96
CA ILE A 271 19.53 -26.10 -9.60
C ILE A 271 18.02 -25.89 -9.46
N TYR A 272 17.52 -25.96 -8.23
CA TYR A 272 16.14 -25.61 -7.86
C TYR A 272 16.05 -24.26 -7.12
N GLY A 273 17.20 -23.66 -6.84
CA GLY A 273 17.36 -22.49 -5.98
C GLY A 273 17.42 -21.15 -6.71
N ASN A 274 16.96 -21.05 -7.96
CA ASN A 274 16.85 -19.77 -8.67
C ASN A 274 15.74 -18.94 -8.00
N TRP A 275 16.12 -17.82 -7.36
CA TRP A 275 15.23 -17.00 -6.54
C TRP A 275 14.13 -16.35 -7.37
N VAL A 276 14.47 -15.95 -8.60
CA VAL A 276 13.55 -15.30 -9.53
C VAL A 276 12.48 -16.28 -10.02
N PHE A 277 12.84 -17.53 -10.29
CA PHE A 277 11.86 -18.54 -10.73
C PHE A 277 10.92 -18.96 -9.60
N ASN A 278 11.45 -19.14 -8.38
CA ASN A 278 10.62 -19.47 -7.22
C ASN A 278 9.58 -18.38 -6.93
N THR A 279 9.99 -17.11 -6.97
CA THR A 279 9.09 -15.97 -6.74
C THR A 279 8.11 -15.77 -7.90
N ALA A 280 8.55 -15.95 -9.15
CA ALA A 280 7.67 -15.88 -10.32
C ALA A 280 6.61 -16.99 -10.32
N TYR A 281 6.98 -18.21 -9.89
CA TYR A 281 6.04 -19.33 -9.76
C TYR A 281 4.98 -19.08 -8.69
N ALA A 282 5.34 -18.56 -7.52
CA ALA A 282 4.33 -18.10 -6.56
C ALA A 282 3.40 -17.03 -7.16
N GLY A 283 3.94 -16.16 -8.03
CA GLY A 283 3.20 -15.15 -8.77
C GLY A 283 2.12 -15.68 -9.71
N THR A 284 2.27 -16.89 -10.26
CA THR A 284 1.25 -17.51 -11.13
C THR A 284 -0.01 -17.89 -10.34
N MET A 285 0.12 -18.10 -9.02
CA MET A 285 -0.97 -18.40 -8.08
C MET A 285 -1.67 -17.13 -7.57
N SER A 286 -1.51 -16.00 -8.28
CA SER A 286 -2.06 -14.70 -7.89
C SER A 286 -1.56 -14.14 -6.57
N LEU A 287 -0.42 -14.61 -6.07
CA LEU A 287 0.28 -14.02 -4.93
C LEU A 287 1.20 -12.90 -5.40
N TYR A 288 1.46 -11.93 -4.53
CA TYR A 288 2.56 -11.00 -4.73
C TYR A 288 3.81 -11.60 -4.11
N SER A 289 4.80 -11.89 -4.95
CA SER A 289 6.03 -12.54 -4.56
C SER A 289 7.25 -11.91 -5.21
N PHE A 290 8.24 -11.58 -4.40
CA PHE A 290 9.46 -10.95 -4.89
C PHE A 290 10.65 -11.27 -4.00
N VAL A 291 11.84 -11.12 -4.59
CA VAL A 291 13.08 -11.16 -3.85
C VAL A 291 13.26 -9.82 -3.16
N ALA A 292 13.46 -9.83 -1.85
CA ALA A 292 13.76 -8.67 -1.03
C ALA A 292 15.07 -8.87 -0.28
N ALA A 293 15.62 -7.80 0.27
CA ALA A 293 16.81 -7.86 1.10
C ALA A 293 16.57 -7.14 2.42
N ILE A 294 16.55 -7.92 3.49
CA ILE A 294 16.26 -7.49 4.86
C ILE A 294 17.55 -6.99 5.53
N ASN A 295 17.56 -5.80 6.11
CA ASN A 295 18.77 -5.22 6.70
C ASN A 295 18.93 -5.56 8.19
N THR A 296 17.84 -5.83 8.92
CA THR A 296 17.89 -6.12 10.36
C THR A 296 16.85 -7.16 10.80
N LEU A 297 17.07 -7.79 11.94
CA LEU A 297 16.08 -8.69 12.53
C LEU A 297 14.81 -7.97 12.99
N GLN A 298 14.84 -6.64 13.24
CA GLN A 298 13.62 -5.88 13.54
C GLN A 298 12.69 -5.77 12.34
N GLU A 299 13.23 -5.68 11.13
CA GLU A 299 12.43 -5.69 9.90
C GLU A 299 11.69 -7.03 9.77
N ALA A 300 12.41 -8.13 10.03
CA ALA A 300 11.84 -9.46 10.06
C ALA A 300 10.74 -9.59 11.13
N GLU A 301 10.98 -9.09 12.36
CA GLU A 301 9.98 -9.06 13.44
C GLU A 301 8.67 -8.40 12.95
N LYS A 302 8.76 -7.30 12.21
CA LYS A 302 7.58 -6.56 11.74
C LYS A 302 6.82 -7.28 10.64
N LEU A 303 7.50 -7.97 9.73
CA LEU A 303 6.84 -8.81 8.72
C LEU A 303 6.09 -9.96 9.38
N LEU A 304 6.74 -10.64 10.34
CA LEU A 304 6.13 -11.75 11.06
C LEU A 304 4.94 -11.31 11.92
N MET A 305 5.01 -10.13 12.55
CA MET A 305 3.88 -9.56 13.29
C MET A 305 2.69 -9.20 12.38
N LYS A 306 2.92 -9.01 11.08
CA LYS A 306 1.88 -8.85 10.05
C LYS A 306 1.42 -10.20 9.46
N GLY A 307 1.91 -11.33 9.98
CA GLY A 307 1.57 -12.66 9.49
C GLY A 307 2.30 -13.06 8.21
N ILE A 308 3.42 -12.41 7.87
CA ILE A 308 4.20 -12.67 6.65
C ILE A 308 5.46 -13.46 7.02
N PRO A 309 5.53 -14.78 6.75
CA PRO A 309 6.75 -15.57 6.89
C PRO A 309 7.78 -15.18 5.82
N LEU A 310 9.06 -15.45 6.09
CA LEU A 310 10.17 -15.11 5.19
C LEU A 310 10.89 -16.37 4.76
N ILE A 311 11.19 -16.53 3.48
CA ILE A 311 12.08 -17.61 3.02
C ILE A 311 13.47 -17.00 2.89
N ALA A 312 14.36 -17.28 3.84
CA ALA A 312 15.67 -16.64 3.95
C ALA A 312 16.76 -17.50 3.30
N SER A 313 17.67 -16.83 2.55
CA SER A 313 18.89 -17.44 2.04
C SER A 313 20.02 -17.27 3.04
N ILE A 314 20.65 -18.37 3.44
CA ILE A 314 21.74 -18.37 4.42
C ILE A 314 23.01 -19.01 3.88
N THR A 315 24.14 -18.58 4.43
CA THR A 315 25.48 -19.17 4.22
C THR A 315 26.24 -19.12 5.53
N PHE A 316 26.83 -20.25 5.90
CA PHE A 316 27.62 -20.37 7.11
C PHE A 316 28.66 -21.48 6.96
N GLY A 317 29.81 -21.29 7.61
CA GLY A 317 30.86 -22.30 7.75
C GLY A 317 30.61 -23.24 8.94
N PRO A 318 31.51 -24.22 9.17
CA PRO A 318 31.47 -25.09 10.33
C PRO A 318 31.34 -24.31 11.64
N ASP A 319 30.47 -24.77 12.54
CA ASP A 319 30.21 -24.21 13.89
C ASP A 319 29.68 -22.75 13.94
N GLU A 320 29.46 -22.10 12.79
CA GLU A 320 28.97 -20.71 12.74
C GLU A 320 27.47 -20.57 13.04
N LEU A 321 26.69 -21.63 12.78
CA LEU A 321 25.26 -21.71 13.07
C LEU A 321 24.95 -23.02 13.80
N LYS A 322 24.93 -22.96 15.13
CA LYS A 322 24.66 -24.14 15.96
C LYS A 322 23.20 -24.56 15.81
N ASN A 323 22.93 -25.83 16.12
CA ASN A 323 21.60 -26.45 15.98
C ASN A 323 21.13 -26.61 14.51
N SER A 324 21.96 -26.28 13.51
CA SER A 324 21.61 -26.57 12.11
C SER A 324 21.69 -28.07 11.83
N PRO A 325 20.81 -28.63 10.98
CA PRO A 325 20.97 -30.01 10.49
C PRO A 325 22.17 -30.18 9.54
N MET A 326 22.78 -29.07 9.11
CA MET A 326 23.94 -29.03 8.22
C MET A 326 25.16 -28.49 8.97
N ASN A 327 26.34 -29.03 8.67
CA ASN A 327 27.59 -28.51 9.25
C ASN A 327 28.02 -27.18 8.61
N ASN A 328 27.81 -27.01 7.31
CA ASN A 328 28.10 -25.78 6.56
C ASN A 328 27.24 -25.72 5.29
N THR A 329 27.13 -24.54 4.68
CA THR A 329 26.47 -24.38 3.38
C THR A 329 26.96 -23.14 2.63
N LYS A 330 27.12 -23.26 1.31
CA LYS A 330 27.35 -22.13 0.39
C LYS A 330 26.04 -21.45 -0.05
N GLY A 331 24.90 -22.06 0.25
CA GLY A 331 23.57 -21.54 -0.05
C GLY A 331 22.50 -22.53 0.42
N HIS A 332 21.67 -22.10 1.35
CA HIS A 332 20.54 -22.87 1.86
C HIS A 332 19.34 -21.96 2.08
N LEU A 333 18.15 -22.45 1.77
CA LEU A 333 16.90 -21.73 1.94
C LEU A 333 16.09 -22.37 3.07
N LEU A 334 15.56 -21.54 3.97
CA LEU A 334 14.69 -21.98 5.05
C LEU A 334 13.61 -20.94 5.34
N VAL A 335 12.58 -21.32 6.10
CA VAL A 335 11.49 -20.39 6.45
C VAL A 335 11.71 -19.81 7.84
N ILE A 336 11.81 -18.49 7.96
CA ILE A 336 11.67 -17.78 9.23
C ILE A 336 10.19 -17.64 9.53
N LYS A 337 9.75 -18.18 10.66
CA LYS A 337 8.35 -18.19 11.09
C LYS A 337 8.11 -17.49 12.42
N GLY A 338 9.15 -17.00 13.09
CA GLY A 338 8.96 -16.39 14.39
C GLY A 338 10.21 -15.94 15.12
N PHE A 339 9.97 -15.39 16.30
CA PHE A 339 10.99 -15.13 17.31
C PHE A 339 10.49 -15.62 18.69
N ASP A 340 11.38 -16.28 19.43
CA ASP A 340 11.06 -16.76 20.78
C ASP A 340 11.07 -15.63 21.82
N LYS A 341 10.83 -15.94 23.09
CA LYS A 341 10.84 -14.95 24.19
C LYS A 341 12.21 -14.26 24.37
N LYS A 342 13.30 -14.92 23.99
CA LYS A 342 14.67 -14.38 24.04
C LYS A 342 15.01 -13.58 22.77
N GLY A 343 14.17 -13.60 21.74
CA GLY A 343 14.41 -12.97 20.45
C GLY A 343 15.31 -13.81 19.53
N ASN A 344 15.47 -15.10 19.81
CA ASN A 344 16.09 -16.06 18.92
C ASN A 344 15.15 -16.39 17.76
N VAL A 345 15.72 -16.77 16.63
CA VAL A 345 14.97 -16.93 15.37
C VAL A 345 14.35 -18.30 15.33
N ILE A 346 13.02 -18.38 15.20
CA ILE A 346 12.28 -19.63 15.00
C ILE A 346 12.14 -19.85 13.50
N THR A 347 12.61 -21.01 13.04
CA THR A 347 12.63 -21.38 11.63
C THR A 347 11.97 -22.74 11.40
N ASN A 348 11.52 -22.99 10.17
CA ASN A 348 11.39 -24.33 9.61
C ASN A 348 12.56 -24.55 8.63
N ASP A 349 13.45 -25.48 8.96
CA ASP A 349 14.62 -25.83 8.17
C ASP A 349 14.34 -27.10 7.34
N PRO A 350 14.22 -26.99 6.00
CA PRO A 350 13.87 -28.13 5.17
C PRO A 350 14.97 -29.20 5.12
N ALA A 351 16.23 -28.88 5.45
CA ALA A 351 17.33 -29.86 5.48
C ALA A 351 17.25 -30.81 6.68
N ALA A 352 16.28 -30.66 7.57
CA ALA A 352 16.08 -31.57 8.69
C ALA A 352 15.77 -33.00 8.21
N PRO A 353 16.29 -34.04 8.87
CA PRO A 353 16.11 -35.43 8.44
C PRO A 353 14.67 -35.95 8.64
N GLU A 354 13.90 -35.32 9.53
CA GLU A 354 12.55 -35.74 9.90
C GLU A 354 11.64 -34.52 10.13
N GLU A 355 10.33 -34.63 9.83
CA GLU A 355 9.35 -33.54 10.00
C GLU A 355 9.33 -32.95 11.42
N LYS A 356 9.46 -33.82 12.45
CA LYS A 356 9.47 -33.40 13.86
C LYS A 356 10.66 -32.49 14.21
N THR A 357 11.72 -32.51 13.41
CA THR A 357 12.96 -31.74 13.61
C THR A 357 13.15 -30.59 12.61
N VAL A 358 12.15 -30.35 11.73
CA VAL A 358 12.14 -29.22 10.79
C VAL A 358 12.09 -27.90 11.54
N GLU A 359 11.25 -27.79 12.57
CA GLU A 359 11.20 -26.56 13.36
C GLU A 359 12.44 -26.46 14.27
N ARG A 360 13.16 -25.36 14.15
CA ARG A 360 14.39 -25.11 14.90
C ARG A 360 14.42 -23.68 15.43
N VAL A 361 15.22 -23.50 16.47
CA VAL A 361 15.50 -22.18 17.05
C VAL A 361 16.99 -21.94 16.93
N TYR A 362 17.35 -20.84 16.28
CA TYR A 362 18.73 -20.41 16.08
C TYR A 362 19.04 -19.21 16.96
N ASP A 363 20.26 -19.19 17.52
CA ASP A 363 20.75 -18.01 18.23
C ASP A 363 20.65 -16.77 17.34
N ARG A 364 20.19 -15.68 17.94
CA ARG A 364 19.91 -14.42 17.22
C ARG A 364 21.15 -13.90 16.47
N ALA A 365 22.32 -13.96 17.10
CA ALA A 365 23.55 -13.42 16.54
C ALA A 365 24.15 -14.34 15.47
N GLU A 366 24.16 -15.65 15.74
CA GLU A 366 24.59 -16.66 14.76
C GLU A 366 23.76 -16.58 13.48
N PHE A 367 22.43 -16.53 13.61
CA PHE A 367 21.53 -16.45 12.47
C PHE A 367 21.67 -15.14 11.69
N ALA A 368 21.80 -14.00 12.38
CA ALA A 368 22.01 -12.71 11.72
C ALA A 368 23.30 -12.68 10.89
N ARG A 369 24.38 -13.32 11.35
CA ARG A 369 25.60 -13.44 10.56
C ARG A 369 25.39 -14.35 9.35
N ALA A 370 24.78 -15.52 9.53
CA ALA A 370 24.50 -16.46 8.45
C ALA A 370 23.61 -15.87 7.34
N TRP A 371 22.69 -14.96 7.70
CA TRP A 371 21.71 -14.36 6.80
C TRP A 371 22.05 -12.91 6.40
N LEU A 372 22.01 -11.97 7.35
CA LEU A 372 22.14 -10.52 7.08
C LEU A 372 23.56 -10.13 6.67
N LYS A 373 24.58 -10.73 7.30
CA LYS A 373 25.98 -10.45 6.96
C LYS A 373 26.40 -11.17 5.68
N ASN A 374 26.25 -12.49 5.64
CA ASN A 374 26.81 -13.36 4.59
C ASN A 374 25.97 -13.40 3.31
N LYS A 375 24.66 -13.20 3.40
CA LYS A 375 23.71 -13.22 2.26
C LYS A 375 22.97 -11.91 2.05
N PHE A 376 23.40 -10.81 2.69
CA PHE A 376 22.77 -9.49 2.55
C PHE A 376 21.27 -9.48 2.84
N GLY A 377 20.80 -10.41 3.68
CA GLY A 377 19.39 -10.50 4.06
C GLY A 377 18.44 -10.92 2.94
N VAL A 378 18.96 -11.48 1.84
CA VAL A 378 18.15 -11.93 0.71
C VAL A 378 17.08 -12.90 1.19
N SER A 379 15.84 -12.63 0.81
CA SER A 379 14.66 -13.39 1.21
C SER A 379 13.57 -13.36 0.14
N TYR A 380 12.74 -14.39 0.10
CA TYR A 380 11.48 -14.32 -0.63
C TYR A 380 10.44 -13.73 0.30
N ILE A 381 9.76 -12.71 -0.19
CA ILE A 381 8.53 -12.20 0.42
C ILE A 381 7.38 -12.69 -0.44
N ILE A 382 6.42 -13.34 0.20
CA ILE A 382 5.20 -13.82 -0.45
C ILE A 382 4.05 -13.33 0.40
N ASN A 383 3.12 -12.61 -0.21
CA ASN A 383 1.95 -12.11 0.48
C ASN A 383 0.76 -12.05 -0.49
N PRO A 384 -0.39 -12.66 -0.16
CA PRO A 384 -1.60 -12.52 -0.98
C PRO A 384 -2.15 -11.08 -1.01
N ARG A 385 -1.71 -10.20 -0.10
CA ARG A 385 -2.33 -8.89 0.19
C ARG A 385 -1.35 -7.72 0.15
N PHE A 386 -0.26 -7.84 -0.62
CA PHE A 386 0.82 -6.85 -0.59
C PHE A 386 0.37 -5.44 -1.04
N PHE A 387 -0.64 -5.35 -1.90
CA PHE A 387 -1.21 -4.08 -2.38
C PHE A 387 -2.62 -3.79 -1.90
N ASP A 388 -3.04 -4.47 -0.82
CA ASP A 388 -4.27 -4.06 -0.13
C ASP A 388 -4.12 -2.65 0.44
N GLU A 389 -2.91 -2.12 0.65
CA GLU A 389 -2.71 -0.74 1.11
C GLU A 389 -2.29 0.20 -0.03
N VAL A 390 -3.04 1.27 -0.23
CA VAL A 390 -2.80 2.34 -1.21
C VAL A 390 -2.76 3.69 -0.50
N THR A 391 -2.20 4.70 -1.15
CA THR A 391 -2.16 6.08 -0.63
C THR A 391 -2.92 7.03 -1.53
N VAL A 392 -3.50 8.08 -0.96
CA VAL A 392 -4.12 9.16 -1.74
C VAL A 392 -3.01 10.03 -2.35
N LYS A 393 -2.97 10.17 -3.67
CA LYS A 393 -1.99 11.02 -4.38
C LYS A 393 -2.47 12.44 -4.66
N SER A 394 -3.78 12.65 -4.70
CA SER A 394 -4.40 13.97 -4.84
C SER A 394 -4.29 14.75 -3.53
N SER A 395 -4.38 16.08 -3.57
CA SER A 395 -4.33 16.93 -2.36
C SER A 395 -5.35 16.51 -1.30
N TYR A 396 -6.52 16.09 -1.77
CA TYR A 396 -7.55 15.36 -1.04
C TYR A 396 -8.36 14.52 -2.03
N ALA A 397 -9.18 13.60 -1.52
CA ALA A 397 -10.14 12.84 -2.30
C ALA A 397 -11.41 12.58 -1.48
N ASP A 398 -12.58 12.76 -2.10
CA ASP A 398 -13.86 12.43 -1.50
C ASP A 398 -14.05 10.91 -1.42
N ILE A 399 -14.65 10.46 -0.31
CA ILE A 399 -15.09 9.09 -0.09
C ILE A 399 -16.62 9.10 -0.02
N TYR A 400 -17.25 8.36 -0.94
CA TYR A 400 -18.70 8.28 -1.11
C TYR A 400 -19.29 7.06 -0.40
N SER A 401 -20.53 7.12 0.10
CA SER A 401 -21.18 5.93 0.67
C SER A 401 -21.60 4.91 -0.39
N GLU A 402 -21.89 5.36 -1.62
CA GLU A 402 -22.38 4.52 -2.71
C GLU A 402 -21.55 4.70 -3.99
N ASN A 403 -21.47 3.64 -4.80
CA ASN A 403 -20.79 3.70 -6.08
C ASN A 403 -21.61 4.53 -7.09
N GLY A 404 -20.96 5.41 -7.85
CA GLY A 404 -21.61 6.20 -8.91
C GLY A 404 -22.41 7.42 -8.49
N VAL A 405 -22.58 7.74 -7.19
CA VAL A 405 -23.40 8.89 -6.74
C VAL A 405 -22.53 10.02 -6.17
N PRO A 406 -22.33 11.16 -6.88
CA PRO A 406 -21.47 12.25 -6.41
C PRO A 406 -22.00 13.03 -5.19
N LYS A 407 -23.28 12.90 -4.85
CA LYS A 407 -23.95 13.71 -3.81
C LYS A 407 -23.86 13.13 -2.39
N LEU A 408 -23.33 11.93 -2.21
CA LEU A 408 -23.30 11.21 -0.92
C LEU A 408 -21.89 11.11 -0.37
N ILE A 409 -21.21 12.25 -0.22
CA ILE A 409 -19.87 12.32 0.37
C ILE A 409 -19.99 12.07 1.86
N GLU A 410 -19.28 11.06 2.34
CA GLU A 410 -19.22 10.69 3.76
C GLU A 410 -18.03 11.34 4.45
N THR A 411 -16.89 11.37 3.76
CA THR A 411 -15.65 11.96 4.29
C THR A 411 -14.69 12.34 3.16
N GLN A 412 -13.57 12.97 3.52
CA GLN A 412 -12.43 13.20 2.65
C GLN A 412 -11.19 12.51 3.22
N ALA A 413 -10.39 11.89 2.35
CA ALA A 413 -9.04 11.44 2.66
C ALA A 413 -8.03 12.45 2.13
N LEU A 414 -6.99 12.74 2.91
CA LEU A 414 -5.95 13.70 2.56
C LEU A 414 -4.82 13.02 1.79
N MET A 415 -4.01 13.81 1.07
CA MET A 415 -2.78 13.30 0.46
C MET A 415 -1.97 12.45 1.45
N ASN A 416 -1.39 11.36 0.94
CA ASN A 416 -0.54 10.42 1.68
C ASN A 416 -1.27 9.63 2.80
N GLU A 417 -2.57 9.83 2.97
CA GLU A 417 -3.37 9.02 3.88
C GLU A 417 -3.47 7.58 3.37
N LYS A 418 -3.28 6.62 4.28
CA LYS A 418 -3.32 5.19 3.97
C LYS A 418 -4.74 4.68 3.90
N LEU A 419 -5.03 3.96 2.82
CA LEU A 419 -6.30 3.32 2.57
C LEU A 419 -6.06 1.82 2.37
N ARG A 420 -6.95 0.99 2.90
CA ARG A 420 -7.03 -0.42 2.52
C ARG A 420 -8.03 -0.59 1.40
N LEU A 421 -7.58 -1.06 0.23
CA LEU A 421 -8.40 -1.47 -0.89
C LEU A 421 -9.21 -2.72 -0.51
N LEU A 422 -10.52 -2.67 -0.74
CA LEU A 422 -11.44 -3.78 -0.49
C LEU A 422 -11.90 -4.44 -1.78
N GLU A 423 -12.30 -3.62 -2.75
CA GLU A 423 -12.80 -4.04 -4.06
C GLU A 423 -12.66 -2.88 -5.07
N THR A 424 -12.66 -3.18 -6.36
CA THR A 424 -12.68 -2.22 -7.46
C THR A 424 -13.90 -2.45 -8.35
N HIS A 425 -14.43 -1.39 -8.93
CA HIS A 425 -15.53 -1.46 -9.90
C HIS A 425 -15.47 -0.26 -10.84
N GLY A 426 -15.07 -0.48 -12.09
CA GLY A 426 -14.87 0.59 -13.07
C GLY A 426 -13.75 1.55 -12.66
N ASP A 427 -14.03 2.86 -12.65
CA ASP A 427 -13.07 3.92 -12.29
C ASP A 427 -12.95 4.17 -10.77
N ARG A 428 -13.56 3.32 -9.94
CA ARG A 428 -13.66 3.49 -8.49
C ARG A 428 -13.20 2.26 -7.72
N ALA A 429 -12.70 2.51 -6.51
CA ALA A 429 -12.37 1.51 -5.51
C ALA A 429 -13.24 1.72 -4.28
N ARG A 430 -13.65 0.63 -3.64
CA ARG A 430 -14.08 0.68 -2.25
C ARG A 430 -12.88 0.48 -1.35
N VAL A 431 -12.79 1.32 -0.32
CA VAL A 431 -11.63 1.41 0.55
C VAL A 431 -12.04 1.55 2.01
N GLU A 432 -11.13 1.20 2.91
CA GLU A 432 -11.11 1.56 4.33
C GLU A 432 -10.03 2.62 4.59
N ALA A 433 -10.42 3.80 5.06
CA ALA A 433 -9.50 4.87 5.42
C ALA A 433 -8.89 4.61 6.81
N LEU A 434 -7.65 4.12 6.83
CA LEU A 434 -7.01 3.57 8.02
C LEU A 434 -6.69 4.61 9.10
N GLU A 435 -6.65 5.89 8.71
CA GLU A 435 -6.44 7.01 9.62
C GLU A 435 -7.74 7.72 10.04
N GLN A 436 -8.90 7.13 9.72
CA GLN A 436 -10.21 7.66 10.11
C GLN A 436 -10.98 6.59 10.85
N THR A 437 -11.32 6.84 12.12
CA THR A 437 -12.08 5.88 12.90
C THR A 437 -13.56 6.26 12.99
N THR A 438 -14.42 5.25 13.01
CA THR A 438 -15.86 5.30 13.28
C THR A 438 -16.25 4.12 14.17
N MET A 439 -17.36 4.20 14.92
CA MET A 439 -17.86 3.04 15.66
C MET A 439 -18.35 1.93 14.72
N ALA A 440 -18.09 0.66 15.09
CA ALA A 440 -18.61 -0.49 14.37
C ALA A 440 -20.16 -0.50 14.39
N GLY A 441 -20.79 -0.71 13.23
CA GLY A 441 -22.26 -0.70 13.07
C GLY A 441 -22.87 0.65 12.67
N THR A 442 -22.10 1.74 12.69
CA THR A 442 -22.50 3.05 12.13
C THR A 442 -21.80 3.38 10.81
N ALA A 443 -20.86 2.54 10.36
CA ALA A 443 -20.24 2.65 9.04
C ALA A 443 -21.27 2.31 7.94
N ALA A 444 -21.15 2.93 6.76
CA ALA A 444 -22.01 2.64 5.61
C ALA A 444 -22.14 1.11 5.42
N LEU A 445 -23.38 0.63 5.56
CA LEU A 445 -23.71 -0.79 5.59
C LEU A 445 -23.15 -1.52 4.36
N ARG A 446 -22.71 -2.77 4.54
CA ARG A 446 -22.36 -3.64 3.42
C ARG A 446 -23.59 -3.83 2.53
N PRO A 447 -23.49 -3.74 1.19
CA PRO A 447 -24.62 -3.94 0.27
C PRO A 447 -25.37 -5.26 0.51
N GLU A 448 -24.68 -6.29 1.00
CA GLU A 448 -25.23 -7.61 1.29
C GLU A 448 -26.34 -7.62 2.36
N GLN A 449 -26.48 -6.58 3.19
CA GLN A 449 -27.54 -6.49 4.19
C GLN A 449 -28.79 -5.74 3.72
N ARG A 450 -28.81 -5.20 2.49
CA ARG A 450 -29.99 -4.51 1.91
C ARG A 450 -30.77 -5.35 0.90
N ALA A 451 -30.23 -6.46 0.41
CA ALA A 451 -30.84 -7.25 -0.65
C ALA A 451 -31.16 -8.68 -0.19
N SER A 452 -32.18 -8.84 0.64
CA SER A 452 -32.96 -10.09 0.64
C SER A 452 -33.94 -10.02 -0.53
N GLY A 453 -33.53 -10.53 -1.70
CA GLY A 453 -34.41 -10.81 -2.83
C GLY A 453 -33.98 -10.19 -4.16
N SER A 454 -33.09 -10.89 -4.87
CA SER A 454 -33.21 -11.25 -6.30
C SER A 454 -31.83 -11.55 -6.89
N SER A 455 -31.66 -12.76 -7.41
CA SER A 455 -30.49 -13.26 -8.12
C SER A 455 -30.42 -12.76 -9.56
N SER A 456 -29.25 -12.31 -10.03
CA SER A 456 -28.74 -12.59 -11.38
C SER A 456 -27.24 -12.28 -11.49
N ALA A 457 -26.58 -13.01 -12.38
CA ALA A 457 -25.15 -13.26 -12.45
C ALA A 457 -24.34 -12.14 -13.12
N GLY A 458 -23.13 -11.91 -12.58
CA GLY A 458 -22.03 -11.15 -13.18
C GLY A 458 -20.75 -11.52 -12.46
N GLY A 459 -19.77 -12.07 -13.17
CA GLY A 459 -18.57 -12.69 -12.60
C GLY A 459 -17.65 -11.69 -11.91
N SER A 460 -17.67 -11.70 -10.58
CA SER A 460 -16.56 -11.23 -9.73
C SER A 460 -15.86 -12.45 -9.14
N VAL A 461 -14.55 -12.54 -9.30
CA VAL A 461 -13.73 -13.56 -8.60
C VAL A 461 -13.52 -13.04 -7.18
N PRO A 462 -14.06 -13.68 -6.13
CA PRO A 462 -13.83 -13.25 -4.76
C PRO A 462 -12.35 -13.49 -4.39
N LEU A 463 -11.71 -12.52 -3.74
CA LEU A 463 -10.41 -12.74 -3.10
C LEU A 463 -10.54 -13.88 -2.06
N PRO A 464 -9.55 -14.77 -1.93
CA PRO A 464 -9.62 -15.88 -1.00
C PRO A 464 -9.80 -15.38 0.44
N LYS A 465 -10.82 -15.92 1.12
CA LYS A 465 -11.09 -15.68 2.54
C LYS A 465 -10.00 -16.36 3.38
N VAL A 466 -9.02 -15.60 3.81
CA VAL A 466 -8.18 -16.02 4.95
C VAL A 466 -9.05 -15.90 6.20
N SER A 467 -9.26 -17.00 6.91
CA SER A 467 -9.97 -17.03 8.18
C SER A 467 -9.34 -16.03 9.15
N GLU A 468 -10.09 -15.01 9.56
CA GLU A 468 -9.68 -14.07 10.61
C GLU A 468 -9.63 -14.80 11.97
N ALA A 469 -8.54 -15.52 12.23
CA ALA A 469 -8.22 -15.98 13.57
C ALA A 469 -7.41 -14.90 14.31
N MET A 470 -8.08 -13.83 14.72
CA MET A 470 -7.63 -13.03 15.86
C MET A 470 -8.41 -13.49 17.11
N PRO A 471 -7.75 -13.73 18.26
CA PRO A 471 -8.39 -14.32 19.42
C PRO A 471 -9.56 -13.46 19.91
N THR A 472 -10.75 -14.06 19.89
CA THR A 472 -11.99 -13.50 20.43
C THR A 472 -11.99 -13.65 21.95
N THR A 473 -11.63 -12.59 22.65
CA THR A 473 -11.92 -12.47 24.09
C THR A 473 -12.49 -11.10 24.40
N GLY A 474 -13.75 -11.06 24.85
CA GLY A 474 -14.26 -9.97 25.67
C GLY A 474 -15.53 -9.25 25.17
N LYS A 475 -16.61 -9.40 25.93
CA LYS A 475 -17.92 -8.73 25.89
C LYS A 475 -17.91 -7.25 25.44
N ASN A 476 -18.81 -6.89 24.53
CA ASN A 476 -19.38 -5.55 24.23
C ASN A 476 -18.51 -4.31 24.58
N SER A 477 -17.34 -4.19 23.96
CA SER A 477 -16.69 -2.89 23.78
C SER A 477 -17.06 -2.34 22.42
N LYS A 478 -17.49 -1.07 22.34
CA LYS A 478 -17.73 -0.37 21.07
C LYS A 478 -16.40 -0.32 20.29
N LYS A 479 -16.20 -1.25 19.36
CA LYS A 479 -14.98 -1.36 18.57
C LYS A 479 -14.93 -0.22 17.56
N LEU A 480 -13.87 0.59 17.59
CA LEU A 480 -13.57 1.53 16.52
C LEU A 480 -13.03 0.76 15.31
N VAL A 481 -13.53 1.10 14.12
CA VAL A 481 -13.12 0.53 12.83
C VAL A 481 -12.75 1.65 11.85
N PRO A 482 -11.93 1.38 10.82
CA PRO A 482 -11.69 2.33 9.74
C PRO A 482 -12.98 2.77 9.05
N TYR A 483 -13.02 4.01 8.56
CA TYR A 483 -14.15 4.52 7.77
C TYR A 483 -14.11 3.90 6.38
N ALA A 484 -15.21 3.29 5.92
CA ALA A 484 -15.27 2.67 4.60
C ALA A 484 -16.13 3.46 3.60
N GLY A 485 -15.77 3.42 2.32
CA GLY A 485 -16.56 4.00 1.23
C GLY A 485 -15.87 3.89 -0.13
N TRP A 486 -16.44 4.55 -1.14
CA TRP A 486 -15.98 4.53 -2.52
C TRP A 486 -15.13 5.75 -2.86
N ILE A 487 -14.03 5.57 -3.58
CA ILE A 487 -13.10 6.62 -4.02
C ILE A 487 -12.73 6.41 -5.49
N GLN A 488 -12.46 7.48 -6.23
CA GLN A 488 -11.98 7.37 -7.61
C GLN A 488 -10.54 6.85 -7.65
N LEU A 489 -10.28 5.84 -8.49
CA LEU A 489 -8.97 5.20 -8.65
C LEU A 489 -7.89 6.21 -9.09
N LYS A 490 -8.28 7.22 -9.88
CA LYS A 490 -7.38 8.30 -10.31
C LYS A 490 -6.77 9.10 -9.15
N ASN A 491 -7.34 9.01 -7.94
CA ASN A 491 -6.83 9.68 -6.75
C ASN A 491 -5.85 8.81 -5.95
N LEU A 492 -5.61 7.56 -6.37
CA LEU A 492 -4.80 6.60 -5.64
C LEU A 492 -3.42 6.42 -6.28
N ALA A 493 -2.45 6.12 -5.46
CA ALA A 493 -1.16 5.58 -5.85
C ALA A 493 -0.89 4.31 -5.05
N VAL A 494 -0.41 3.29 -5.74
CA VAL A 494 0.13 2.11 -5.07
C VAL A 494 1.35 2.54 -4.28
N ASP A 495 1.38 2.13 -3.01
CA ASP A 495 2.47 2.48 -2.12
C ASP A 495 3.68 1.57 -2.33
N MET A 496 4.36 1.78 -3.46
CA MET A 496 5.55 1.04 -3.93
C MET A 496 6.74 1.11 -2.95
N ALA A 497 6.79 2.13 -2.09
CA ALA A 497 7.95 2.45 -1.25
C ALA A 497 7.62 3.01 0.16
N GLY A 498 6.36 3.28 0.50
CA GLY A 498 5.92 3.87 1.79
C GLY A 498 5.13 2.93 2.70
N GLY A 499 4.90 1.68 2.27
CA GLY A 499 4.15 0.68 3.03
C GLY A 499 5.00 -0.09 4.05
N PHE A 500 6.29 -0.24 3.76
CA PHE A 500 7.24 -0.90 4.63
C PHE A 500 8.25 0.12 5.18
N ASP A 501 7.82 0.86 6.21
CA ASP A 501 8.72 1.51 7.15
C ASP A 501 8.82 0.66 8.42
N PRO A 502 9.67 -0.39 8.42
CA PRO A 502 9.87 -1.22 9.58
C PRO A 502 10.63 -0.51 10.70
N PHE A 503 10.71 0.82 10.76
CA PHE A 503 11.37 1.50 11.87
C PHE A 503 10.77 2.83 12.29
N GLY A 504 9.95 3.46 11.46
CA GLY A 504 9.73 4.90 11.56
C GLY A 504 11.01 5.61 11.11
N SER A 505 10.90 6.70 10.35
CA SER A 505 12.11 7.49 10.06
C SER A 505 12.75 8.01 11.36
N ALA A 506 14.10 8.10 11.44
CA ALA A 506 14.75 8.74 12.60
C ALA A 506 14.19 10.14 12.88
N GLN A 507 13.79 10.82 11.80
CA GLN A 507 13.26 12.18 11.82
C GLN A 507 11.78 12.24 12.24
N GLY A 508 11.05 11.12 12.16
CA GLY A 508 9.64 10.99 12.46
C GLY A 508 8.70 11.50 11.37
N TYR A 509 7.49 11.86 11.79
CA TYR A 509 6.44 12.38 10.93
C TYR A 509 6.19 13.86 11.22
N CYS A 510 5.79 14.60 10.20
CA CYS A 510 5.22 15.94 10.34
C CYS A 510 3.76 15.96 9.85
N VAL A 511 3.01 16.96 10.32
CA VAL A 511 1.66 17.27 9.87
C VAL A 511 1.58 18.74 9.45
N VAL A 512 0.95 19.01 8.30
CA VAL A 512 0.72 20.38 7.81
C VAL A 512 -0.22 21.09 8.77
N LYS A 513 0.21 22.25 9.31
CA LYS A 513 -0.53 23.00 10.34
C LYS A 513 -1.27 24.22 9.82
N ASP A 514 -0.81 24.75 8.69
CA ASP A 514 -1.45 25.89 8.04
C ASP A 514 -2.57 25.37 7.14
N LYS A 515 -3.67 26.13 7.00
CA LYS A 515 -4.85 25.72 6.21
C LYS A 515 -4.48 25.12 4.86
N ILE A 516 -3.53 25.79 4.18
CA ILE A 516 -2.93 25.36 2.92
C ILE A 516 -1.41 25.53 3.01
N ALA A 517 -0.65 24.58 2.47
CA ALA A 517 0.79 24.69 2.27
C ALA A 517 1.20 24.20 0.87
N GLU A 518 2.44 24.49 0.47
CA GLU A 518 3.00 24.05 -0.80
C GLU A 518 4.17 23.08 -0.59
N ILE A 519 4.26 22.09 -1.47
CA ILE A 519 5.39 21.17 -1.59
C ILE A 519 6.10 21.44 -2.91
N GLU A 520 7.42 21.50 -2.86
CA GLU A 520 8.32 21.58 -4.01
C GLU A 520 8.84 20.18 -4.34
N PRO A 521 8.41 19.53 -5.44
CA PRO A 521 8.90 18.19 -5.79
C PRO A 521 10.40 18.20 -6.13
N ASP A 522 11.11 17.09 -5.87
CA ASP A 522 12.56 16.98 -6.10
C ASP A 522 12.99 17.18 -7.58
N ASN A 523 12.08 16.96 -8.54
CA ASN A 523 12.38 17.12 -9.96
C ASN A 523 12.23 18.60 -10.35
N ASN A 524 13.35 19.29 -10.57
CA ASN A 524 13.43 20.66 -11.08
C ASN A 524 12.65 20.80 -12.40
N GLY A 525 11.38 21.23 -12.30
CA GLY A 525 10.47 21.39 -13.45
C GLY A 525 8.99 21.14 -13.12
N ASN A 526 8.67 20.47 -12.00
CA ASN A 526 7.29 20.20 -11.63
C ASN A 526 6.62 21.36 -10.89
N LYS A 527 5.34 21.61 -11.22
CA LYS A 527 4.47 22.56 -10.51
C LYS A 527 4.39 22.19 -9.03
N LYS A 528 4.45 23.21 -8.15
CA LYS A 528 4.26 23.01 -6.71
C LYS A 528 2.94 22.31 -6.42
N ILE A 529 2.95 21.43 -5.42
CA ILE A 529 1.78 20.66 -5.01
C ILE A 529 1.16 21.35 -3.80
N THR A 530 -0.07 21.81 -3.93
CA THR A 530 -0.84 22.40 -2.84
C THR A 530 -1.42 21.29 -1.95
N VAL A 531 -1.26 21.40 -0.63
CA VAL A 531 -1.73 20.41 0.34
C VAL A 531 -2.53 21.04 1.48
N SER A 532 -3.45 20.26 2.02
CA SER A 532 -4.35 20.67 3.11
C SER A 532 -3.66 20.60 4.47
N ALA A 533 -4.10 21.43 5.42
CA ALA A 533 -3.94 21.16 6.84
C ALA A 533 -4.32 19.72 7.20
N GLY A 534 -3.60 19.12 8.16
CA GLY A 534 -3.81 17.73 8.60
C GLY A 534 -3.12 16.67 7.72
N THR A 535 -2.56 17.06 6.56
CA THR A 535 -1.78 16.16 5.71
C THR A 535 -0.51 15.72 6.43
N LYS A 536 -0.25 14.41 6.49
CA LYS A 536 0.90 13.85 7.20
C LYS A 536 1.96 13.35 6.24
N PHE A 537 3.21 13.66 6.56
CA PHE A 537 4.36 13.20 5.78
C PHE A 537 5.40 12.53 6.67
N ARG A 538 6.05 11.51 6.10
CA ARG A 538 7.30 10.98 6.64
C ARG A 538 8.41 11.96 6.30
N ILE A 539 9.20 12.33 7.31
CA ILE A 539 10.39 13.17 7.13
C ILE A 539 11.55 12.27 6.73
N LEU A 540 12.21 12.59 5.62
CA LEU A 540 13.41 11.93 5.11
C LEU A 540 14.67 12.63 5.63
N GLU A 541 14.70 13.95 5.55
CA GLU A 541 15.84 14.78 5.92
C GLU A 541 15.39 16.18 6.34
N LYS A 542 16.23 16.88 7.11
CA LYS A 542 16.09 18.31 7.39
C LYS A 542 17.27 19.06 6.77
N THR A 543 16.98 20.02 5.91
CA THR A 543 17.97 20.84 5.21
C THR A 543 17.65 22.31 5.44
N GLY A 544 18.34 22.93 6.40
CA GLY A 544 18.04 24.30 6.83
C GLY A 544 16.60 24.45 7.32
N ALA A 545 15.83 25.34 6.67
CA ALA A 545 14.41 25.59 6.96
C ALA A 545 13.44 24.70 6.17
N LYS A 546 13.93 23.77 5.34
CA LYS A 546 13.11 22.84 4.57
C LYS A 546 13.24 21.43 5.13
N LEU A 547 12.14 20.70 5.09
CA LEU A 547 12.08 19.27 5.37
C LEU A 547 11.92 18.54 4.05
N LYS A 548 12.80 17.60 3.77
CA LYS A 548 12.62 16.63 2.70
C LYS A 548 11.63 15.58 3.18
N ILE A 549 10.54 15.39 2.44
CA ILE A 549 9.41 14.52 2.78
C ILE A 549 9.16 13.50 1.68
N MET A 550 8.64 12.34 2.10
CA MET A 550 8.10 11.35 1.17
C MET A 550 6.68 11.77 0.75
N ILE A 551 6.41 11.74 -0.54
CA ILE A 551 5.09 11.98 -1.13
C ILE A 551 4.62 10.73 -1.91
N PRO A 552 3.32 10.61 -2.23
CA PRO A 552 2.75 9.39 -2.80
C PRO A 552 3.46 8.87 -4.06
N GLY A 553 3.46 7.54 -4.24
CA GLY A 553 4.11 6.87 -5.37
C GLY A 553 5.63 6.74 -5.25
N GLY A 554 6.17 6.75 -4.03
CA GLY A 554 7.61 6.60 -3.76
C GLY A 554 8.47 7.81 -4.14
N LYS A 555 7.85 8.98 -4.34
CA LYS A 555 8.54 10.23 -4.68
C LYS A 555 8.92 11.01 -3.43
N SER A 556 9.71 12.07 -3.62
CA SER A 556 10.05 13.03 -2.58
C SER A 556 9.83 14.47 -3.02
N GLY A 557 9.72 15.36 -2.03
CA GLY A 557 9.72 16.80 -2.21
C GLY A 557 10.08 17.52 -0.92
N PHE A 558 10.03 18.84 -0.96
CA PHE A 558 10.38 19.70 0.16
C PHE A 558 9.18 20.52 0.62
N ILE A 559 9.01 20.61 1.95
CA ILE A 559 8.07 21.52 2.61
C ILE A 559 8.83 22.41 3.59
N ASN A 560 8.46 23.68 3.72
CA ASN A 560 9.08 24.55 4.70
C ASN A 560 8.66 24.14 6.13
N GLU A 561 9.62 24.02 7.04
CA GLU A 561 9.40 23.62 8.44
C GLU A 561 8.39 24.52 9.15
N LYS A 562 8.30 25.80 8.77
CA LYS A 562 7.35 26.75 9.36
C LYS A 562 5.89 26.35 9.16
N HIS A 563 5.57 25.53 8.14
CA HIS A 563 4.21 25.12 7.78
C HIS A 563 3.76 23.81 8.45
N VAL A 564 4.60 23.20 9.30
CA VAL A 564 4.31 21.89 9.87
C VAL A 564 4.50 21.83 11.40
N ASN A 565 3.83 20.86 12.03
CA ASN A 565 4.12 20.40 13.38
C ASN A 565 4.77 19.00 13.32
N TYR A 566 5.67 18.72 14.26
CA TYR A 566 6.27 17.38 14.41
C TYR A 566 5.35 16.48 15.25
N LEU A 567 5.09 15.26 14.77
CA LEU A 567 4.21 14.28 15.44
C LEU A 567 4.96 13.31 16.36
N ASN A 568 6.29 13.23 16.24
CA ASN A 568 7.15 12.37 17.06
C ASN A 568 7.61 13.02 18.38
N LYS A 569 7.14 14.25 18.67
CA LYS A 569 7.46 14.95 19.93
C LYS A 569 6.35 14.71 20.95
N PRO A 570 6.67 14.63 22.26
CA PRO A 570 5.65 14.63 23.30
C PRO A 570 4.69 15.80 23.12
N LEU A 571 3.39 15.54 23.35
CA LEU A 571 2.40 16.61 23.34
C LEU A 571 2.76 17.66 24.41
N PRO A 572 2.59 18.96 24.12
CA PRO A 572 2.83 20.01 25.10
C PRO A 572 1.78 19.95 26.23
N SER A 573 1.93 20.82 27.23
CA SER A 573 0.92 20.96 28.30
C SER A 573 -0.48 21.21 27.71
N ALA A 574 -1.52 20.77 28.43
CA ALA A 574 -2.90 20.93 27.99
C ALA A 574 -3.25 22.40 27.68
N GLU A 575 -2.69 23.35 28.43
CA GLU A 575 -2.88 24.78 28.20
C GLU A 575 -2.34 25.25 26.84
N ILE A 576 -1.08 24.89 26.52
CA ILE A 576 -0.47 25.21 25.23
C ILE A 576 -1.24 24.54 24.09
N LEU A 577 -1.67 23.29 24.30
CA LEU A 577 -2.40 22.54 23.30
C LEU A 577 -3.76 23.18 22.98
N ARG A 578 -4.49 23.61 24.01
CA ARG A 578 -5.77 24.33 23.87
C ARG A 578 -5.59 25.62 23.07
N LYS A 579 -4.56 26.41 23.38
CA LYS A 579 -4.24 27.64 22.63
C LYS A 579 -4.00 27.35 21.15
N LYS A 580 -3.16 26.34 20.85
CA LYS A 580 -2.86 25.94 19.47
C LYS A 580 -4.09 25.42 18.72
N ILE A 581 -4.99 24.69 19.38
CA ILE A 581 -6.25 24.22 18.78
C ILE A 581 -7.13 25.41 18.39
N ILE A 582 -7.29 26.40 19.26
CA ILE A 582 -8.07 27.61 18.94
C ILE A 582 -7.44 28.41 17.81
N GLU A 583 -6.11 28.59 17.83
CA GLU A 583 -5.37 29.26 16.75
C GLU A 583 -5.55 28.53 15.41
N ALA A 584 -5.44 27.19 15.40
CA ALA A 584 -5.69 26.38 14.21
C ALA A 584 -7.13 26.51 13.71
N THR A 585 -8.11 26.51 14.62
CA THR A 585 -9.53 26.64 14.28
C THR A 585 -9.83 27.98 13.62
N ARG A 586 -9.22 29.07 14.09
CA ARG A 586 -9.44 30.41 13.54
C ARG A 586 -8.96 30.59 12.10
N GLN A 587 -8.05 29.74 11.62
CA GLN A 587 -7.61 29.77 10.20
C GLN A 587 -8.75 29.42 9.22
N PHE A 588 -9.80 28.77 9.70
CA PHE A 588 -10.95 28.35 8.91
C PHE A 588 -12.13 29.33 8.95
N LEU A 589 -12.08 30.39 9.77
CA LEU A 589 -13.17 31.37 9.86
C LEU A 589 -13.48 31.95 8.48
N GLY A 590 -14.76 31.95 8.11
CA GLY A 590 -15.27 32.40 6.81
C GLY A 590 -15.25 31.32 5.72
N ASP A 591 -14.62 30.17 5.93
CA ASP A 591 -14.64 29.08 4.93
C ASP A 591 -16.05 28.54 4.75
N LYS A 592 -16.41 28.15 3.53
CA LYS A 592 -17.73 27.59 3.23
C LYS A 592 -17.90 26.23 3.89
N TYR A 593 -19.09 26.01 4.44
CA TYR A 593 -19.48 24.69 4.93
C TYR A 593 -19.55 23.70 3.77
N TYR A 594 -18.93 22.54 3.93
CA TYR A 594 -18.95 21.45 2.95
C TYR A 594 -19.24 20.14 3.65
N TRP A 595 -20.41 19.55 3.40
CA TRP A 595 -20.79 18.26 3.98
C TRP A 595 -19.79 17.16 3.61
N GLY A 596 -19.35 16.36 4.59
CA GLY A 596 -18.30 15.36 4.39
C GLY A 596 -16.88 15.97 4.34
N GLY A 597 -16.76 17.30 4.37
CA GLY A 597 -15.50 18.02 4.27
C GLY A 597 -14.57 17.75 5.45
N ARG A 598 -13.30 17.44 5.13
CA ARG A 598 -12.24 17.17 6.10
C ARG A 598 -10.90 17.69 5.59
N SER A 599 -10.88 18.90 5.04
CA SER A 599 -9.68 19.51 4.48
C SER A 599 -9.72 21.04 4.53
N GLY A 600 -8.59 21.68 4.24
CA GLY A 600 -8.47 23.12 3.99
C GLY A 600 -9.21 23.60 2.73
N PHE A 601 -9.78 22.68 1.95
CA PHE A 601 -10.55 22.98 0.73
C PHE A 601 -12.07 22.88 0.95
N GLY A 602 -12.50 22.33 2.08
CA GLY A 602 -13.91 22.16 2.43
C GLY A 602 -14.04 21.42 3.76
N ILE A 603 -14.93 21.90 4.62
CA ILE A 603 -15.00 21.41 6.00
C ILE A 603 -16.44 21.36 6.53
N ASP A 604 -16.79 20.26 7.23
CA ASP A 604 -18.00 20.16 8.05
C ASP A 604 -17.72 20.34 9.55
N CYS A 605 -18.76 20.28 10.39
CA CYS A 605 -18.64 20.50 11.83
C CYS A 605 -17.65 19.54 12.50
N SER A 606 -17.78 18.25 12.21
CA SER A 606 -16.92 17.21 12.78
C SER A 606 -15.56 17.12 12.11
N GLY A 607 -15.46 17.48 10.83
CA GLY A 607 -14.23 17.60 10.06
C GLY A 607 -13.35 18.74 10.55
N LEU A 608 -13.94 19.88 10.95
CA LEU A 608 -13.24 21.00 11.58
C LEU A 608 -12.56 20.54 12.87
N VAL A 609 -13.34 19.93 13.76
CA VAL A 609 -12.82 19.36 15.02
C VAL A 609 -11.75 18.31 14.73
N ASN A 610 -11.97 17.40 13.79
CA ASN A 610 -11.00 16.37 13.44
C ASN A 610 -9.65 16.97 13.01
N ILE A 611 -9.66 17.92 12.07
CA ILE A 611 -8.45 18.50 11.49
C ILE A 611 -7.67 19.33 12.52
N VAL A 612 -8.32 20.20 13.29
CA VAL A 612 -7.61 21.08 14.24
C VAL A 612 -6.95 20.31 15.38
N TYR A 613 -7.56 19.19 15.80
CA TYR A 613 -6.95 18.27 16.76
C TYR A 613 -5.83 17.43 16.14
N ARG A 614 -6.01 16.94 14.91
CA ARG A 614 -5.02 16.16 14.17
C ARG A 614 -3.72 16.93 13.91
N ILE A 615 -3.82 18.21 13.52
CA ILE A 615 -2.66 19.13 13.37
C ILE A 615 -1.84 19.22 14.67
N ASN A 616 -2.49 19.01 15.81
CA ASN A 616 -1.92 19.09 17.14
C ASN A 616 -1.62 17.70 17.74
N GLY A 617 -1.60 16.64 16.92
CA GLY A 617 -1.19 15.29 17.31
C GLY A 617 -2.25 14.48 18.07
N ILE A 618 -3.51 14.92 18.06
CA ILE A 618 -4.63 14.19 18.66
C ILE A 618 -5.52 13.65 17.53
N GLU A 619 -5.63 12.33 17.42
CA GLU A 619 -6.57 11.69 16.49
C GLU A 619 -7.95 11.56 17.13
N LEU A 620 -8.94 12.15 16.50
CA LEU A 620 -10.35 11.99 16.87
C LEU A 620 -11.09 11.19 15.79
N SER A 621 -12.18 10.54 16.16
CA SER A 621 -13.06 9.89 15.20
C SER A 621 -13.67 10.89 14.20
N ARG A 622 -14.08 10.41 13.03
CA ARG A 622 -14.53 11.28 11.93
C ARG A 622 -15.83 12.02 12.24
N ASN A 623 -16.77 11.37 12.92
CA ASN A 623 -18.14 11.87 13.08
C ASN A 623 -18.40 12.46 14.46
N ALA A 624 -19.33 13.40 14.55
CA ALA A 624 -19.70 14.07 15.79
C ALA A 624 -20.22 13.12 16.88
N ASP A 625 -20.99 12.10 16.53
CA ASP A 625 -21.55 11.14 17.48
C ASP A 625 -20.49 10.18 18.06
N ASP A 626 -19.50 9.81 17.24
CA ASP A 626 -18.33 9.04 17.66
C ASP A 626 -17.41 9.90 18.56
N GLN A 627 -17.17 11.17 18.18
CA GLN A 627 -16.42 12.13 19.00
C GLN A 627 -17.08 12.35 20.36
N PHE A 628 -18.41 12.50 20.39
CA PHE A 628 -19.19 12.62 21.63
C PHE A 628 -19.06 11.39 22.51
N SER A 629 -19.13 10.20 21.91
CA SER A 629 -19.03 8.93 22.63
C SER A 629 -17.65 8.71 23.26
N ALA A 630 -16.59 9.20 22.60
CA ALA A 630 -15.22 9.11 23.09
C ALA A 630 -14.87 10.18 24.14
N ALA A 631 -15.55 11.33 24.14
CA ALA A 631 -15.22 12.46 24.99
C ALA A 631 -15.84 12.38 26.40
N LYS A 632 -15.10 12.86 27.40
CA LYS A 632 -15.54 12.87 28.81
C LYS A 632 -16.56 13.97 29.06
N SER A 633 -17.56 13.68 29.89
CA SER A 633 -18.53 14.67 30.36
C SER A 633 -17.83 15.73 31.23
N ILE A 634 -18.18 17.01 31.04
CA ILE A 634 -17.68 18.11 31.87
C ILE A 634 -18.82 19.04 32.24
N SER A 635 -18.73 19.72 33.39
CA SER A 635 -19.69 20.77 33.74
C SER A 635 -19.37 22.06 33.00
N ARG A 636 -20.35 22.97 32.89
CA ARG A 636 -20.17 24.26 32.22
C ARG A 636 -19.06 25.08 32.89
N GLU A 637 -19.04 25.07 34.21
CA GLU A 637 -18.10 25.83 35.05
C GLU A 637 -16.65 25.43 34.80
N ASN A 638 -16.44 24.19 34.35
CA ASN A 638 -15.13 23.62 34.08
C ASN A 638 -14.74 23.67 32.59
N LEU A 639 -15.62 24.19 31.71
CA LEU A 639 -15.31 24.34 30.29
C LEU A 639 -14.12 25.29 30.08
N LYS A 640 -13.15 24.83 29.30
CA LYS A 640 -11.97 25.59 28.90
C LYS A 640 -11.89 25.67 27.37
N PRO A 641 -11.28 26.73 26.80
CA PRO A 641 -11.08 26.82 25.36
C PRO A 641 -10.49 25.53 24.78
N GLY A 642 -11.04 25.09 23.66
CA GLY A 642 -10.74 23.80 23.03
C GLY A 642 -11.69 22.67 23.42
N ASP A 643 -12.42 22.76 24.53
CA ASP A 643 -13.47 21.76 24.84
C ASP A 643 -14.59 21.76 23.78
N LEU A 644 -15.35 20.67 23.73
CA LEU A 644 -16.33 20.43 22.70
C LEU A 644 -17.75 20.58 23.25
N ILE A 645 -18.60 21.21 22.45
CA ILE A 645 -20.03 21.33 22.71
C ILE A 645 -20.76 20.56 21.62
N PHE A 646 -21.63 19.65 22.00
CA PHE A 646 -22.41 18.82 21.09
C PHE A 646 -23.88 19.17 21.18
N SER A 647 -24.61 19.06 20.08
CA SER A 647 -26.06 19.22 20.08
C SER A 647 -26.77 18.12 19.28
N THR A 648 -28.01 17.85 19.65
CA THR A 648 -28.94 17.05 18.84
C THR A 648 -29.66 17.91 17.81
N GLY A 649 -30.32 17.27 16.85
CA GLY A 649 -31.33 17.93 16.01
C GLY A 649 -32.54 18.40 16.83
N GLU A 650 -33.39 19.23 16.21
CA GLU A 650 -34.64 19.69 16.82
C GLU A 650 -35.61 18.52 17.02
N THR A 651 -36.11 18.37 18.24
CA THR A 651 -37.00 17.27 18.67
C THR A 651 -38.46 17.38 18.18
N ASN A 652 -38.80 18.39 17.35
CA ASN A 652 -40.18 18.59 16.86
C ASN A 652 -40.61 17.67 15.70
N HIS A 653 -39.85 16.62 15.38
CA HIS A 653 -40.32 15.50 14.57
C HIS A 653 -40.42 14.25 15.43
N ALA A 654 -41.49 14.16 16.22
CA ALA A 654 -41.94 12.89 16.77
C ALA A 654 -42.33 11.95 15.62
N SER A 655 -41.84 10.71 15.70
CA SER A 655 -42.17 9.50 14.92
C SER A 655 -41.21 9.09 13.78
N LYS A 656 -40.66 7.88 13.98
CA LYS A 656 -39.93 6.97 13.07
C LYS A 656 -38.42 7.18 12.95
N GLY A 657 -37.68 6.18 13.46
CA GLY A 657 -36.26 6.02 13.19
C GLY A 657 -35.98 6.02 11.68
N VAL A 658 -34.80 6.51 11.34
CA VAL A 658 -34.41 7.08 10.02
C VAL A 658 -34.90 8.52 9.87
N HIS A 659 -34.04 9.47 10.28
CA HIS A 659 -34.19 10.86 9.85
C HIS A 659 -33.71 10.95 8.39
N PRO A 660 -34.57 11.32 7.42
CA PRO A 660 -34.10 11.81 6.14
C PRO A 660 -33.53 13.21 6.37
N VAL A 661 -32.21 13.34 6.31
CA VAL A 661 -31.56 14.65 6.25
C VAL A 661 -31.95 15.26 4.91
N ARG A 662 -32.85 16.25 4.93
CA ARG A 662 -33.21 17.03 3.74
C ARG A 662 -31.98 17.85 3.33
N ASN A 663 -31.37 17.49 2.20
CA ASN A 663 -30.49 18.41 1.46
C ASN A 663 -31.28 19.68 1.07
N PRO A 664 -30.68 20.88 1.11
CA PRO A 664 -31.36 22.07 0.59
C PRO A 664 -31.62 21.96 -0.93
N PRO A 665 -32.66 22.64 -1.44
CA PRO A 665 -33.00 22.66 -2.86
C PRO A 665 -31.95 23.45 -3.65
N CYS A 666 -31.36 22.83 -4.68
CA CYS A 666 -30.87 23.57 -5.85
C CYS A 666 -32.02 23.60 -6.90
N PRO A 667 -32.03 24.57 -7.83
CA PRO A 667 -33.24 25.05 -8.50
C PRO A 667 -33.98 23.95 -9.28
N LYS A 668 -35.29 23.91 -9.02
CA LYS A 668 -36.39 23.14 -9.66
C LYS A 668 -36.02 21.82 -10.37
N GLY A 669 -36.44 20.73 -9.74
CA GLY A 669 -36.85 19.50 -10.42
C GLY A 669 -35.88 18.34 -10.26
N THR A 670 -36.00 17.59 -9.16
CA THR A 670 -35.85 16.11 -9.01
C THR A 670 -35.64 15.75 -7.53
N ALA A 671 -36.32 14.69 -7.08
CA ALA A 671 -36.34 14.26 -5.67
C ALA A 671 -34.98 13.69 -5.21
N ALA A 672 -34.58 13.98 -3.96
CA ALA A 672 -33.31 13.57 -3.36
C ALA A 672 -33.45 12.25 -2.56
N ALA A 673 -32.52 11.31 -2.77
CA ALA A 673 -32.37 10.10 -1.95
C ALA A 673 -31.50 10.38 -0.70
N ALA A 674 -31.89 9.82 0.46
CA ALA A 674 -31.25 10.02 1.76
C ALA A 674 -30.21 8.92 2.06
N SER A 675 -28.99 9.29 2.46
CA SER A 675 -28.03 8.34 3.05
C SER A 675 -28.40 8.06 4.52
N GLY A 676 -28.78 6.81 4.82
CA GLY A 676 -29.24 6.41 6.15
C GLY A 676 -28.10 5.90 7.04
N ARG A 677 -27.48 6.78 7.84
CA ARG A 677 -26.60 6.40 8.97
C ARG A 677 -27.38 6.41 10.29
N LEU A 678 -27.28 5.35 11.09
CA LEU A 678 -27.92 5.25 12.41
C LEU A 678 -27.15 6.09 13.44
N ILE A 679 -27.76 7.18 13.92
CA ILE A 679 -27.19 8.04 14.97
C ILE A 679 -27.59 7.49 16.34
N SER A 680 -26.63 6.85 17.05
CA SER A 680 -26.92 6.13 18.30
C SER A 680 -27.33 7.00 19.50
N ASN A 681 -26.91 8.28 19.53
CA ASN A 681 -27.13 9.18 20.67
C ASN A 681 -27.92 10.45 20.31
N GLY A 682 -28.45 10.55 19.08
CA GLY A 682 -29.13 11.74 18.54
C GLY A 682 -28.25 12.97 18.27
N VAL A 683 -26.96 12.92 18.60
CA VAL A 683 -25.99 13.99 18.34
C VAL A 683 -25.71 14.09 16.84
N ASN A 684 -25.90 15.27 16.26
CA ASN A 684 -25.69 15.52 14.83
C ASN A 684 -24.77 16.74 14.56
N HIS A 685 -24.36 17.47 15.60
CA HIS A 685 -23.54 18.67 15.44
C HIS A 685 -22.54 18.82 16.58
N VAL A 686 -21.38 19.39 16.27
CA VAL A 686 -20.27 19.64 17.21
C VAL A 686 -19.69 21.03 16.97
N MET A 687 -19.32 21.70 18.06
CA MET A 687 -18.78 23.04 18.11
C MET A 687 -17.56 23.06 19.05
N LEU A 688 -16.59 23.93 18.78
CA LEU A 688 -15.44 24.19 19.65
C LEU A 688 -15.75 25.35 20.59
N TYR A 689 -15.56 25.16 21.90
CA TYR A 689 -15.67 26.25 22.86
C TYR A 689 -14.42 27.14 22.78
N ALA A 690 -14.60 28.44 22.51
CA ALA A 690 -13.51 29.41 22.36
C ALA A 690 -13.21 30.19 23.65
N GLY A 691 -14.00 29.97 24.72
CA GLY A 691 -13.94 30.75 25.96
C GLY A 691 -14.97 31.87 26.00
N ASN A 692 -15.24 32.38 27.20
CA ASN A 692 -16.16 33.51 27.44
C ASN A 692 -17.53 33.36 26.76
N GLY A 693 -18.09 32.14 26.77
CA GLY A 693 -19.38 31.86 26.12
C GLY A 693 -19.36 31.91 24.60
N ARG A 694 -18.19 31.95 23.93
CA ARG A 694 -18.08 31.91 22.46
C ARG A 694 -17.80 30.50 21.94
N LEU A 695 -18.30 30.24 20.74
CA LEU A 695 -18.25 28.97 20.03
C LEU A 695 -17.69 29.18 18.63
N ILE A 696 -16.87 28.27 18.14
CA ILE A 696 -16.50 28.19 16.72
C ILE A 696 -17.13 26.95 16.11
N GLU A 697 -17.83 27.13 14.99
CA GLU A 697 -18.57 26.06 14.32
C GLU A 697 -18.48 26.19 12.80
N ALA A 698 -18.45 25.05 12.11
CA ALA A 698 -18.82 24.97 10.70
C ALA A 698 -20.28 24.50 10.64
N THR A 699 -21.20 25.33 10.13
CA THR A 699 -22.63 24.99 10.15
C THR A 699 -23.32 25.21 8.81
N GLN A 700 -24.28 24.35 8.50
CA GLN A 700 -25.20 24.53 7.37
C GLN A 700 -26.04 25.80 7.53
N ASP A 701 -26.43 26.16 8.77
CA ASP A 701 -27.29 27.31 9.06
C ASP A 701 -26.74 28.62 8.47
N ALA A 702 -25.43 28.80 8.54
CA ALA A 702 -24.71 29.98 8.04
C ALA A 702 -24.00 29.72 6.70
N GLY A 703 -23.98 28.47 6.24
CA GLY A 703 -23.19 28.04 5.08
C GLY A 703 -21.68 28.23 5.24
N SER A 704 -21.16 28.48 6.44
CA SER A 704 -19.77 28.84 6.69
C SER A 704 -19.27 28.47 8.09
N VAL A 705 -17.96 28.59 8.28
CA VAL A 705 -17.30 28.56 9.58
C VAL A 705 -17.39 29.95 10.22
N ARG A 706 -17.86 30.02 11.46
CA ARG A 706 -18.05 31.28 12.19
C ARG A 706 -17.73 31.17 13.67
N GLU A 707 -17.46 32.31 14.29
CA GLU A 707 -17.37 32.46 15.75
C GLU A 707 -18.61 33.19 16.29
N ILE A 708 -19.41 32.52 17.11
CA ILE A 708 -20.72 32.98 17.57
C ILE A 708 -20.83 32.87 19.10
N SER A 709 -21.59 33.74 19.77
CA SER A 709 -21.87 33.56 21.20
C SER A 709 -22.89 32.45 21.44
N PHE A 710 -22.85 31.85 22.62
CA PHE A 710 -23.82 30.84 23.04
C PHE A 710 -25.26 31.40 23.02
N MET A 711 -25.42 32.67 23.41
CA MET A 711 -26.71 33.38 23.37
C MET A 711 -27.23 33.52 21.94
N GLU A 712 -26.40 33.96 21.00
CA GLU A 712 -26.82 34.07 19.60
C GLU A 712 -27.16 32.71 18.98
N LYS A 713 -26.45 31.63 19.36
CA LYS A 713 -26.68 30.28 18.81
C LYS A 713 -27.92 29.59 19.40
N PHE A 714 -28.14 29.70 20.71
CA PHE A 714 -29.14 28.92 21.44
C PHE A 714 -30.26 29.76 22.06
N GLY A 715 -30.16 31.09 22.05
CA GLY A 715 -31.16 32.00 22.61
C GLY A 715 -31.20 32.04 24.14
N ILE A 716 -30.19 31.49 24.83
CA ILE A 716 -30.09 31.57 26.29
C ILE A 716 -28.70 32.04 26.74
N ASP A 717 -28.65 32.69 27.89
CA ASP A 717 -27.40 33.05 28.54
C ASP A 717 -26.57 31.79 28.83
N PHE A 718 -25.28 31.82 28.45
CA PHE A 718 -24.35 30.74 28.72
C PHE A 718 -24.29 30.38 30.20
N ALA A 719 -24.39 31.35 31.11
CA ALA A 719 -24.37 31.12 32.56
C ALA A 719 -25.51 30.21 33.05
N LYS A 720 -26.63 30.16 32.30
CA LYS A 720 -27.80 29.33 32.61
C LYS A 720 -27.70 27.92 32.00
N ALA A 721 -26.76 27.69 31.10
CA ALA A 721 -26.65 26.41 30.40
C ALA A 721 -26.11 25.30 31.32
N LYS A 722 -26.67 24.10 31.19
CA LYS A 722 -26.22 22.90 31.91
C LYS A 722 -25.93 21.77 30.93
N ASN A 723 -24.97 20.91 31.28
CA ASN A 723 -24.68 19.74 30.48
C ASN A 723 -25.89 18.79 30.45
N GLY A 724 -26.35 18.42 29.26
CA GLY A 724 -27.56 17.63 29.02
C GLY A 724 -28.86 18.44 28.97
N MET A 725 -28.80 19.78 29.07
CA MET A 725 -29.97 20.65 29.01
C MET A 725 -30.60 20.66 27.61
N THR A 726 -31.93 20.72 27.55
CA THR A 726 -32.66 20.91 26.29
C THR A 726 -32.99 22.38 26.10
N ILE A 727 -32.62 22.94 24.96
CA ILE A 727 -32.83 24.34 24.60
C ILE A 727 -33.41 24.35 23.18
N ASN A 728 -34.59 24.95 23.00
CA ASN A 728 -35.31 24.98 21.72
C ASN A 728 -35.41 23.60 21.06
N GLY A 729 -35.75 22.57 21.85
CA GLY A 729 -35.87 21.19 21.37
C GLY A 729 -34.55 20.51 21.03
N ARG A 730 -33.38 21.11 21.31
CA ARG A 730 -32.06 20.50 21.10
C ARG A 730 -31.40 20.20 22.43
N LYS A 731 -30.89 18.99 22.61
CA LYS A 731 -30.14 18.62 23.81
C LYS A 731 -28.67 18.99 23.63
N ILE A 732 -28.13 19.76 24.56
CA ILE A 732 -26.76 20.29 24.52
C ILE A 732 -25.88 19.55 25.52
N TYR A 733 -24.68 19.17 25.08
CA TYR A 733 -23.72 18.47 25.92
C TYR A 733 -22.35 19.14 25.93
N PHE A 734 -21.73 19.16 27.09
CA PHE A 734 -20.39 19.69 27.31
C PHE A 734 -19.42 18.54 27.53
N ARG A 735 -18.35 18.52 26.73
CA ARG A 735 -17.41 17.41 26.68
C ARG A 735 -15.96 17.90 26.59
N THR A 736 -15.04 17.13 27.15
CA THR A 736 -13.61 17.36 27.00
C THR A 736 -12.90 16.11 26.50
N VAL A 737 -11.89 16.30 25.66
CA VAL A 737 -10.98 15.23 25.24
C VAL A 737 -9.67 15.25 26.04
N PHE A 738 -9.51 16.22 26.94
CA PHE A 738 -8.36 16.32 27.83
C PHE A 738 -8.57 15.42 29.06
N LYS A 739 -7.47 14.87 29.58
CA LYS A 739 -7.53 13.90 30.68
C LYS A 739 -7.76 14.54 32.03
#